data_AF-A0AAD9F8V8-F1
#
_entry.id   AF-A0AAD9F8V8-F1
#
_cell.length_a   1.000
_cell.length_b   1.000
_cell.length_c   1.000
_cell.angle_alpha   90.00
_cell.angle_beta   90.00
_cell.angle_gamma   90.00
#
_symmetry.space_group_name_H-M   'P 1'
#
loop_
_entity.id
_entity.type
_entity.pdbx_description
1 polymer ?
#
loop_
_entity_poly.entity_id
_entity_poly.type
_entity_poly.pdbx_seq_one_letter_code
_entity_poly.pdbx_strand_id
1 'polypeptide(L)'
;MELLVRYLVRSNSISSVSTQDIIKEDTLRDDLKYYFMSPCEKYRARGQKPWKLVVQILKIVMITTQLILFGLNNQLVVSYKEENMMALKNLFLKDYSGVDEDDYSVAVYNQQQVYDSLFHVLDQYSQLGRLSVGPISYAEDEEGKLLPLILCKEYYKRGTLDPSDETFDIDAELETVCMSHDPKTANQWKTQNSSFFDLDFYRLVDIKATFQLKGINLQTVRSRELPDCYSFYVTITFDNQCHSGKVKIFLDIDAQSCACRDWKISGTAQKNTHYLLVFDAFVILVCLTSAVLCTRSIVLAVRLLQRFSRFFHENYNHKVCEDNQKEFLNGWYVLVIISDLLAIVGSILKMEIQAKSLTSYDVCSIFLGTSTLLVWAGVIRYLGYFQKYNVLILTMTAAFPKVLRFCCCAGMIYLGYTFCGWIVLGPYHEKFESLSRVAECLFSLLNGDDMFTTFAQLKDKNSLVWLFSRAYLYSFISLFIYMVLSLFIALITDSYETIKSFQKNGFPLTDLQKFLREQNDFPVSEESSQTYVHVQNSAFCCCQRLASKMALQNQTCHYNESMGFFYNNSGATDNWDSTQLILVRVVGSIFCCFILVSNSMVVAAVITNKRFHYPFYYLLSNLAASDFLAGIAYVYLMFNTGELSRTLTVKEYFIRQGLLDVSLSASLANLLVIALERYISVMNWKVHSNLTKRRVTLLIVLVWAISIFMGAVPSLGWNCICNISDCSRLAPIFSRSYLIFWSVSNLVVFLVMVVIYTRIYTYVKRKTAMLTPHTSGSINRKRTPIKLIKTVMVVLGAFVICWTPGLVVLLLDGLNCTGCNVMKTKRWLLLLAVLNSVMNPCIYSYKDEEMWTTFKNLMRCIGNGTRRQRSTKANARALSSGQDTGNSQPPSEETKTDNQGILKT
;
A
#
# COMPACT_ATOMS: atom_id res chain seq x y z
N MET A 1 28.48 32.44 32.84
CA MET A 1 29.14 33.59 33.48
C MET A 1 30.06 34.33 32.50
N GLU A 2 30.93 33.65 31.75
CA GLU A 2 31.76 34.29 30.69
C GLU A 2 30.98 34.97 29.55
N LEU A 3 29.79 34.44 29.20
CA LEU A 3 28.88 35.08 28.22
C LEU A 3 28.33 36.44 28.69
N LEU A 4 28.26 36.65 30.01
CA LEU A 4 27.72 37.88 30.61
C LEU A 4 28.81 38.94 30.75
N VAL A 5 30.07 38.52 30.98
CA VAL A 5 31.24 39.39 31.06
C VAL A 5 31.60 39.96 29.68
N ARG A 6 31.47 39.20 28.59
CA ARG A 6 31.66 39.74 27.22
C ARG A 6 30.58 40.75 26.80
N TYR A 7 29.40 40.69 27.41
CA TYR A 7 28.30 41.61 27.10
C TYR A 7 28.54 43.01 27.70
N LEU A 8 29.22 43.08 28.85
CA LEU A 8 29.49 44.34 29.56
C LEU A 8 30.77 45.06 29.10
N VAL A 9 31.74 44.35 28.53
CA VAL A 9 33.02 44.97 28.12
C VAL A 9 32.94 45.63 26.73
N ARG A 10 31.90 45.36 25.92
CA ARG A 10 31.77 45.89 24.54
C ARG A 10 30.73 47.01 24.39
N SER A 11 30.27 47.61 25.49
CA SER A 11 29.28 48.71 25.47
C SER A 11 29.90 50.12 25.41
N ASN A 12 31.23 50.25 25.46
CA ASN A 12 31.91 51.56 25.45
C ASN A 12 32.77 51.75 24.20
N SER A 13 32.14 51.90 23.03
CA SER A 13 32.67 52.73 21.94
C SER A 13 31.57 53.03 20.91
N ILE A 14 31.32 54.32 20.72
CA ILE A 14 30.31 54.89 19.82
C ILE A 14 30.90 54.97 18.40
N SER A 15 30.29 54.30 17.41
CA SER A 15 30.30 54.75 16.01
C SER A 15 29.26 54.00 15.15
N SER A 16 28.34 54.78 14.56
CA SER A 16 27.35 54.52 13.49
C SER A 16 26.41 53.30 13.57
N VAL A 17 25.12 53.56 13.27
CA VAL A 17 24.03 52.58 13.18
C VAL A 17 24.38 51.41 12.23
N SER A 18 25.10 51.67 11.14
CA SER A 18 25.57 50.61 10.22
C SER A 18 26.59 49.65 10.84
N THR A 19 27.44 50.12 11.76
CA THR A 19 28.46 49.27 12.40
C THR A 19 27.84 48.37 13.47
N GLN A 20 26.80 48.82 14.16
CA GLN A 20 26.08 47.98 15.13
C GLN A 20 25.31 46.83 14.48
N ASP A 21 24.69 47.06 13.32
CA ASP A 21 23.91 46.03 12.65
C ASP A 21 24.81 44.97 11.98
N ILE A 22 25.96 45.37 11.43
CA ILE A 22 27.01 44.44 10.95
C ILE A 22 27.55 43.58 12.10
N ILE A 23 27.83 44.18 13.27
CA ILE A 23 28.29 43.44 14.46
C ILE A 23 27.22 42.46 14.97
N LYS A 24 25.93 42.82 14.92
CA LYS A 24 24.81 41.93 15.30
C LYS A 24 24.65 40.77 14.31
N GLU A 25 24.85 41.01 13.01
CA GLU A 25 24.79 39.99 11.97
C GLU A 25 25.89 38.95 12.12
N ASP A 26 27.15 39.39 12.27
CA ASP A 26 28.29 38.49 12.42
C ASP A 26 28.22 37.68 13.72
N THR A 27 27.77 38.30 14.81
CA THR A 27 27.58 37.56 16.08
C THR A 27 26.47 36.52 15.98
N LEU A 28 25.36 36.80 15.28
CA LEU A 28 24.30 35.82 15.04
C LEU A 28 24.79 34.69 14.12
N ARG A 29 25.52 35.03 13.06
CA ARG A 29 26.13 34.07 12.12
C ARG A 29 27.10 33.13 12.84
N ASP A 30 27.94 33.65 13.73
CA ASP A 30 28.87 32.85 14.53
C ASP A 30 28.15 31.93 15.53
N ASP A 31 27.10 32.41 16.18
CA ASP A 31 26.26 31.62 17.08
C ASP A 31 25.58 30.45 16.32
N LEU A 32 25.11 30.70 15.09
CA LEU A 32 24.49 29.70 14.22
C LEU A 32 25.52 28.69 13.67
N LYS A 33 26.67 29.16 13.13
CA LYS A 33 27.78 28.29 12.70
C LYS A 33 28.19 27.37 13.84
N TYR A 34 28.33 27.93 15.06
CA TYR A 34 28.65 27.15 16.24
C TYR A 34 27.56 26.13 16.59
N TYR A 35 26.27 26.46 16.49
CA TYR A 35 25.20 25.52 16.82
C TYR A 35 25.20 24.27 15.91
N PHE A 36 25.37 24.46 14.59
CA PHE A 36 25.31 23.38 13.59
C PHE A 36 26.60 22.56 13.43
N MET A 37 27.72 23.01 13.99
CA MET A 37 28.97 22.24 14.02
C MET A 37 28.85 20.90 14.78
N SER A 38 29.61 19.90 14.33
CA SER A 38 29.71 18.61 15.01
C SER A 38 30.37 18.75 16.39
N PRO A 39 30.13 17.84 17.36
CA PRO A 39 30.77 17.89 18.67
C PRO A 39 32.30 17.87 18.60
N CYS A 40 32.88 17.16 17.63
CA CYS A 40 34.32 17.10 17.41
C CYS A 40 34.87 18.42 16.83
N GLU A 41 34.13 19.07 15.93
CA GLU A 41 34.45 20.42 15.44
C GLU A 41 34.38 21.46 16.55
N LYS A 42 33.36 21.40 17.42
CA LYS A 42 33.22 22.30 18.58
C LYS A 42 34.41 22.20 19.53
N TYR A 43 34.90 20.98 19.77
CA TYR A 43 36.10 20.75 20.57
C TYR A 43 37.34 21.33 19.89
N ARG A 44 37.52 21.09 18.59
CA ARG A 44 38.66 21.61 17.81
C ARG A 44 38.66 23.15 17.71
N ALA A 45 37.48 23.76 17.61
CA ALA A 45 37.34 25.21 17.41
C ALA A 45 37.44 26.02 18.72
N ARG A 46 36.95 25.50 19.85
CA ARG A 46 36.85 26.26 21.12
C ARG A 46 37.37 25.52 22.37
N GLY A 47 37.92 24.31 22.25
CA GLY A 47 38.44 23.52 23.37
C GLY A 47 37.37 22.99 24.35
N GLN A 48 36.07 23.12 24.02
CA GLN A 48 34.98 22.71 24.91
C GLN A 48 34.84 21.17 24.94
N LYS A 49 35.15 20.54 26.08
CA LYS A 49 35.03 19.09 26.27
C LYS A 49 33.59 18.59 25.97
N PRO A 50 33.41 17.51 25.19
CA PRO A 50 32.10 17.04 24.73
C PRO A 50 31.35 16.20 25.78
N TRP A 51 31.09 16.75 26.96
CA TRP A 51 30.44 16.05 28.07
C TRP A 51 29.10 15.41 27.72
N LYS A 52 28.31 16.05 26.84
CA LYS A 52 27.04 15.48 26.36
C LYS A 52 27.24 14.14 25.66
N LEU A 53 28.28 14.02 24.83
CA LEU A 53 28.57 12.77 24.12
C LEU A 53 29.00 11.67 25.10
N VAL A 54 29.83 12.03 26.09
CA VAL A 54 30.29 11.10 27.14
C VAL A 54 29.11 10.56 27.96
N VAL A 55 28.20 11.43 28.40
CA VAL A 55 26.99 11.02 29.13
C VAL A 55 26.11 10.08 28.29
N GLN A 56 25.98 10.34 26.99
CA GLN A 56 25.20 9.48 26.09
C GLN A 56 25.84 8.10 25.87
N ILE A 57 27.17 8.04 25.73
CA ILE A 57 27.90 6.75 25.64
C ILE A 57 27.77 5.97 26.94
N LEU A 58 27.97 6.63 28.07
CA LEU A 58 27.79 6.02 29.40
C LEU A 58 26.36 5.48 29.55
N LYS A 59 25.36 6.26 29.14
CA LYS A 59 23.95 5.86 29.15
C LYS A 59 23.69 4.59 28.33
N ILE A 60 24.23 4.51 27.11
CA ILE A 60 24.06 3.33 26.24
C ILE A 60 24.58 2.08 26.94
N VAL A 61 25.81 2.15 27.47
CA VAL A 61 26.42 1.02 28.18
C VAL A 61 25.57 0.64 29.39
N MET A 62 25.20 1.62 30.21
CA MET A 62 24.47 1.36 31.45
C MET A 62 23.06 0.79 31.25
N ILE A 63 22.25 1.38 30.35
CA ILE A 63 20.90 0.87 30.07
C ILE A 63 20.99 -0.54 29.44
N THR A 64 21.97 -0.78 28.57
CA THR A 64 22.15 -2.12 27.96
C THR A 64 22.56 -3.14 29.02
N THR A 65 23.50 -2.81 29.91
CA THR A 65 23.87 -3.68 31.03
C THR A 65 22.68 -3.91 31.97
N GLN A 66 21.87 -2.87 32.24
CA GLN A 66 20.66 -2.98 33.04
C GLN A 66 19.65 -3.96 32.42
N LEU A 67 19.41 -3.86 31.11
CA LEU A 67 18.50 -4.73 30.37
C LEU A 67 19.01 -6.17 30.36
N ILE A 68 20.32 -6.40 30.13
CA ILE A 68 20.90 -7.75 30.14
C ILE A 68 20.74 -8.39 31.52
N LEU A 69 21.09 -7.69 32.59
CA LEU A 69 20.95 -8.21 33.96
C LEU A 69 19.48 -8.50 34.31
N PHE A 70 18.56 -7.60 33.92
CA PHE A 70 17.12 -7.82 34.10
C PHE A 70 16.63 -9.00 33.27
N GLY A 71 17.04 -9.10 32.00
CA GLY A 71 16.64 -10.15 31.07
C GLY A 71 17.09 -11.54 31.51
N LEU A 72 18.31 -11.67 32.03
CA LEU A 72 18.80 -12.94 32.59
C LEU A 72 17.96 -13.39 33.80
N ASN A 73 17.56 -12.47 34.67
CA ASN A 73 16.69 -12.81 35.80
C ASN A 73 15.27 -13.16 35.33
N ASN A 74 14.71 -12.35 34.42
CA ASN A 74 13.38 -12.59 33.87
C ASN A 74 13.31 -13.94 33.13
N GLN A 75 14.37 -14.33 32.40
CA GLN A 75 14.45 -15.62 31.73
C GLN A 75 14.36 -16.79 32.72
N LEU A 76 15.01 -16.69 33.88
CA LEU A 76 14.91 -17.73 34.93
C LEU A 76 13.49 -17.83 35.49
N VAL A 77 12.82 -16.69 35.68
CA VAL A 77 11.43 -16.64 36.16
C VAL A 77 10.47 -17.24 35.14
N VAL A 78 10.57 -16.85 33.87
CA VAL A 78 9.71 -17.35 32.78
C VAL A 78 9.94 -18.84 32.56
N SER A 79 11.20 -19.28 32.50
CA SER A 79 11.55 -20.70 32.37
C SER A 79 10.98 -21.53 33.52
N TYR A 80 11.08 -21.04 34.76
CA TYR A 80 10.46 -21.72 35.90
C TYR A 80 8.93 -21.81 35.75
N LYS A 81 8.25 -20.74 35.32
CA LYS A 81 6.79 -20.77 35.08
C LYS A 81 6.40 -21.77 33.99
N GLU A 82 7.09 -21.75 32.85
CA GLU A 82 6.82 -22.64 31.71
C GLU A 82 7.09 -24.11 32.03
N GLU A 83 8.21 -24.42 32.69
CA GLU A 83 8.53 -25.79 33.09
C GLU A 83 7.52 -26.35 34.10
N ASN A 84 7.10 -25.55 35.09
CA ASN A 84 6.05 -25.97 36.02
C ASN A 84 4.69 -26.12 35.32
N MET A 85 4.37 -25.25 34.36
CA MET A 85 3.15 -25.37 33.57
C MET A 85 3.13 -26.67 32.77
N MET A 86 4.23 -27.01 32.11
CA MET A 86 4.36 -28.29 31.41
C MET A 86 4.29 -29.49 32.36
N ALA A 87 4.92 -29.42 33.53
CA ALA A 87 4.86 -30.49 34.53
C ALA A 87 3.43 -30.71 35.05
N LEU A 88 2.71 -29.63 35.37
CA LEU A 88 1.33 -29.69 35.86
C LEU A 88 0.36 -30.16 34.76
N LYS A 89 0.57 -29.78 33.49
CA LYS A 89 -0.20 -30.34 32.36
C LYS A 89 -0.05 -31.86 32.27
N ASN A 90 1.19 -32.37 32.31
CA ASN A 90 1.43 -33.81 32.27
C ASN A 90 0.89 -34.55 33.51
N LEU A 91 0.79 -33.88 34.66
CA LEU A 91 0.29 -34.49 35.88
C LEU A 91 -1.24 -34.54 35.92
N PHE A 92 -1.93 -33.48 35.47
CA PHE A 92 -3.38 -33.34 35.64
C PHE A 92 -4.19 -33.65 34.38
N LEU A 93 -3.61 -33.53 33.18
CA LEU A 93 -4.29 -33.87 31.93
C LEU A 93 -3.99 -35.31 31.54
N LYS A 94 -5.03 -36.16 31.58
CA LYS A 94 -4.93 -37.57 31.21
C LYS A 94 -4.54 -37.70 29.73
N ASP A 95 -3.57 -38.57 29.45
CA ASP A 95 -3.09 -38.89 28.09
C ASP A 95 -2.50 -37.68 27.31
N TYR A 96 -2.03 -36.65 28.01
CA TYR A 96 -1.35 -35.52 27.39
C TYR A 96 0.01 -35.94 26.80
N SER A 97 0.18 -35.79 25.49
CA SER A 97 1.36 -36.25 24.75
C SER A 97 2.44 -35.18 24.55
N GLY A 98 2.10 -33.90 24.77
CA GLY A 98 2.99 -32.76 24.56
C GLY A 98 3.22 -32.37 23.09
N VAL A 99 2.54 -33.00 22.12
CA VAL A 99 2.80 -32.83 20.67
C VAL A 99 1.62 -32.21 19.89
N ASP A 100 0.53 -31.80 20.53
CA ASP A 100 -0.62 -31.25 19.79
C ASP A 100 -0.37 -29.81 19.31
N GLU A 101 -0.48 -29.62 17.98
CA GLU A 101 -0.34 -28.34 17.27
C GLU A 101 -1.47 -27.33 17.59
N ASP A 102 -2.54 -27.76 18.27
CA ASP A 102 -3.72 -26.96 18.61
C ASP A 102 -3.78 -26.59 20.11
N ASP A 103 -3.24 -25.41 20.45
CA ASP A 103 -3.49 -24.68 21.72
C ASP A 103 -3.20 -25.47 23.03
N TYR A 104 -2.35 -26.50 23.00
CA TYR A 104 -1.99 -27.28 24.19
C TYR A 104 -3.20 -27.82 24.96
N SER A 105 -4.24 -28.26 24.24
CA SER A 105 -5.50 -28.77 24.80
C SER A 105 -5.72 -30.25 24.48
N VAL A 106 -6.35 -31.00 25.38
CA VAL A 106 -6.75 -32.41 25.15
C VAL A 106 -8.23 -32.43 24.78
N ALA A 107 -8.58 -33.12 23.68
CA ALA A 107 -9.97 -33.26 23.28
C ALA A 107 -10.51 -34.65 23.61
N VAL A 108 -11.69 -34.71 24.24
CA VAL A 108 -12.42 -35.95 24.51
C VAL A 108 -13.75 -35.96 23.78
N TYR A 109 -14.19 -37.16 23.37
CA TYR A 109 -15.35 -37.34 22.49
C TYR A 109 -16.46 -38.20 23.10
N ASN A 110 -16.20 -38.86 24.22
CA ASN A 110 -17.14 -39.74 24.90
C ASN A 110 -17.41 -39.26 26.32
N GLN A 111 -18.65 -39.40 26.79
CA GLN A 111 -19.06 -39.05 28.15
C GLN A 111 -18.20 -39.77 29.21
N GLN A 112 -17.91 -41.05 29.00
CA GLN A 112 -17.03 -41.82 29.90
C GLN A 112 -15.62 -41.23 29.98
N GLN A 113 -15.07 -40.71 28.88
CA GLN A 113 -13.75 -40.09 28.88
C GLN A 113 -13.75 -38.75 29.63
N VAL A 114 -14.86 -38.01 29.60
CA VAL A 114 -15.02 -36.79 30.42
C VAL A 114 -14.97 -37.17 31.90
N TYR A 115 -15.74 -38.17 32.31
CA TYR A 115 -15.71 -38.68 33.68
C TYR A 115 -14.32 -39.17 34.08
N ASP A 116 -13.69 -40.01 33.26
CA ASP A 116 -12.36 -40.54 33.54
C ASP A 116 -11.31 -39.43 33.68
N SER A 117 -11.39 -38.38 32.87
CA SER A 117 -10.47 -37.23 32.91
C SER A 117 -10.72 -36.36 34.14
N LEU A 118 -12.00 -36.13 34.48
CA LEU A 118 -12.37 -35.41 35.70
C LEU A 118 -11.91 -36.14 36.96
N PHE A 119 -12.12 -37.46 37.00
CA PHE A 119 -11.68 -38.31 38.11
C PHE A 119 -10.16 -38.42 38.19
N HIS A 120 -9.47 -38.41 37.05
CA HIS A 120 -8.03 -38.34 37.00
C HIS A 120 -7.51 -37.06 37.66
N VAL A 121 -8.08 -35.89 37.36
CA VAL A 121 -7.70 -34.62 38.03
C VAL A 121 -7.82 -34.71 39.54
N LEU A 122 -8.94 -35.24 40.04
CA LEU A 122 -9.20 -35.38 41.48
C LEU A 122 -8.23 -36.36 42.15
N ASP A 123 -7.95 -37.50 41.50
CA ASP A 123 -7.01 -38.51 41.99
C ASP A 123 -5.57 -37.97 42.03
N GLN A 124 -5.14 -37.31 40.97
CA GLN A 124 -3.82 -36.68 40.87
C GLN A 124 -3.64 -35.57 41.90
N TYR A 125 -4.68 -34.75 42.12
CA TYR A 125 -4.66 -33.73 43.17
C TYR A 125 -4.50 -34.36 44.55
N SER A 126 -5.19 -35.46 44.86
CA SER A 126 -5.09 -36.15 46.15
C SER A 126 -3.70 -36.73 46.44
N GLN A 127 -3.02 -37.19 45.39
CA GLN A 127 -1.73 -37.86 45.45
C GLN A 127 -0.56 -36.94 45.12
N LEU A 128 -0.79 -35.62 44.97
CA LEU A 128 0.19 -34.64 44.50
C LEU A 128 1.52 -34.73 45.26
N GLY A 129 1.47 -34.85 46.58
CA GLY A 129 2.67 -34.95 47.43
C GLY A 129 3.53 -36.20 47.22
N ARG A 130 2.98 -37.27 46.61
CA ARG A 130 3.72 -38.50 46.27
C ARG A 130 4.16 -38.54 44.81
N LEU A 131 3.39 -37.92 43.91
CA LEU A 131 3.59 -38.00 42.46
C LEU A 131 4.48 -36.86 41.93
N SER A 132 4.40 -35.67 42.51
CA SER A 132 5.19 -34.51 42.06
C SER A 132 6.68 -34.71 42.33
N VAL A 133 7.51 -34.46 41.30
CA VAL A 133 8.97 -34.39 41.42
C VAL A 133 9.43 -33.01 41.91
N GLY A 134 8.67 -31.97 41.60
CA GLY A 134 8.99 -30.59 41.96
C GLY A 134 8.65 -30.26 43.43
N PRO A 135 9.30 -29.24 44.04
CA PRO A 135 9.00 -28.76 45.38
C PRO A 135 7.70 -27.94 45.39
N ILE A 136 6.59 -28.60 45.05
CA ILE A 136 5.24 -28.04 44.99
C ILE A 136 4.42 -28.65 46.13
N SER A 137 3.76 -27.80 46.91
CA SER A 137 2.86 -28.20 47.99
C SER A 137 1.47 -27.59 47.79
N TYR A 138 0.49 -28.10 48.51
CA TYR A 138 -0.80 -27.43 48.63
C TYR A 138 -0.64 -26.05 49.26
N ALA A 139 -1.51 -25.13 48.89
CA ALA A 139 -1.61 -23.85 49.57
C ALA A 139 -2.32 -24.00 50.92
N GLU A 140 -1.98 -23.11 51.85
CA GLU A 140 -2.52 -23.06 53.21
C GLU A 140 -3.05 -21.65 53.45
N ASP A 141 -4.19 -21.58 54.14
CA ASP A 141 -4.84 -20.36 54.63
C ASP A 141 -4.09 -19.77 55.85
N GLU A 142 -4.47 -18.58 56.32
CA GLU A 142 -3.81 -17.88 57.43
C GLU A 142 -3.77 -18.69 58.74
N GLU A 143 -4.72 -19.60 58.92
CA GLU A 143 -4.84 -20.50 60.06
C GLU A 143 -4.06 -21.83 59.89
N GLY A 144 -3.32 -21.99 58.79
CA GLY A 144 -2.56 -23.21 58.47
C GLY A 144 -3.41 -24.38 57.97
N LYS A 145 -4.68 -24.13 57.62
CA LYS A 145 -5.55 -25.13 56.99
C LYS A 145 -5.28 -25.18 55.49
N LEU A 146 -5.21 -26.39 54.93
CA LEU A 146 -5.02 -26.59 53.49
C LEU A 146 -6.22 -26.03 52.71
N LEU A 147 -5.94 -25.32 51.62
CA LEU A 147 -6.98 -24.81 50.72
C LEU A 147 -7.52 -25.97 49.84
N PRO A 148 -8.85 -26.12 49.73
CA PRO A 148 -9.46 -27.20 48.97
C PRO A 148 -9.41 -26.95 47.46
N LEU A 149 -9.57 -28.02 46.68
CA LEU A 149 -9.91 -27.94 45.26
C LEU A 149 -11.40 -27.63 45.11
N ILE A 150 -11.73 -26.61 44.32
CA ILE A 150 -13.11 -26.23 44.03
C ILE A 150 -13.46 -26.69 42.62
N LEU A 151 -14.47 -27.54 42.50
CA LEU A 151 -14.99 -28.03 41.24
C LEU A 151 -16.37 -27.41 41.00
N CYS A 152 -16.49 -26.62 39.94
CA CYS A 152 -17.73 -25.96 39.55
C CYS A 152 -18.20 -26.49 38.20
N LYS A 153 -19.50 -26.68 38.04
CA LYS A 153 -20.15 -26.99 36.76
C LYS A 153 -21.18 -25.91 36.44
N GLU A 154 -21.21 -25.48 35.19
CA GLU A 154 -22.15 -24.47 34.69
C GLU A 154 -23.16 -25.12 33.75
N TYR A 155 -24.44 -24.85 33.99
CA TYR A 155 -25.57 -25.35 33.23
C TYR A 155 -26.50 -24.24 32.76
N TYR A 156 -27.25 -24.47 31.69
CA TYR A 156 -28.48 -23.73 31.43
C TYR A 156 -29.58 -24.14 32.44
N LYS A 157 -30.23 -23.17 33.11
CA LYS A 157 -31.24 -23.40 34.18
C LYS A 157 -32.40 -24.30 33.75
N ARG A 158 -32.93 -24.06 32.55
CA ARG A 158 -33.96 -24.89 31.92
C ARG A 158 -33.44 -25.34 30.58
N GLY A 159 -33.58 -26.63 30.30
CA GLY A 159 -33.31 -27.20 28.99
C GLY A 159 -34.14 -28.47 28.85
N THR A 160 -35.16 -28.43 28.01
CA THR A 160 -35.70 -29.64 27.37
C THR A 160 -35.23 -29.62 25.93
N LEU A 161 -34.35 -30.56 25.61
CA LEU A 161 -33.79 -30.77 24.28
C LEU A 161 -34.19 -32.17 23.86
N ASP A 162 -35.28 -32.28 23.11
CA ASP A 162 -35.55 -33.49 22.35
C ASP A 162 -35.26 -33.18 20.86
N PRO A 163 -34.10 -33.59 20.34
CA PRO A 163 -33.77 -33.37 18.93
C PRO A 163 -34.78 -33.98 17.97
N SER A 164 -35.59 -34.95 18.43
CA SER A 164 -36.59 -35.64 17.62
C SER A 164 -37.89 -34.85 17.42
N ASP A 165 -38.23 -33.95 18.35
CA ASP A 165 -39.46 -33.15 18.31
C ASP A 165 -39.27 -31.74 17.71
N GLU A 166 -38.04 -31.38 17.27
CA GLU A 166 -37.65 -30.04 16.77
C GLU A 166 -38.00 -28.85 17.69
N THR A 167 -38.43 -29.13 18.93
CA THR A 167 -38.78 -28.12 19.93
C THR A 167 -37.72 -28.05 21.01
N PHE A 168 -37.27 -26.84 21.33
CA PHE A 168 -36.34 -26.59 22.41
C PHE A 168 -36.88 -25.44 23.26
N ASP A 169 -36.84 -25.63 24.58
CA ASP A 169 -37.11 -24.59 25.58
C ASP A 169 -35.87 -24.51 26.47
N ILE A 170 -35.06 -23.46 26.23
CA ILE A 170 -33.79 -23.24 26.92
C ILE A 170 -33.80 -21.85 27.53
N ASP A 171 -33.56 -21.79 28.84
CA ASP A 171 -33.29 -20.54 29.54
C ASP A 171 -31.79 -20.22 29.42
N ALA A 172 -31.48 -19.06 28.85
CA ALA A 172 -30.10 -18.61 28.67
C ALA A 172 -29.41 -18.24 29.98
N GLU A 173 -30.13 -18.14 31.10
CA GLU A 173 -29.54 -17.96 32.42
C GLU A 173 -28.73 -19.21 32.84
N LEU A 174 -27.48 -18.95 33.21
CA LEU A 174 -26.56 -19.98 33.70
C LEU A 174 -26.75 -20.22 35.21
N GLU A 175 -26.71 -21.48 35.60
CA GLU A 175 -26.66 -21.95 36.98
C GLU A 175 -25.30 -22.59 37.25
N THR A 176 -24.59 -22.08 38.26
CA THR A 176 -23.28 -22.60 38.68
C THR A 176 -23.45 -23.41 39.96
N VAL A 177 -23.07 -24.68 39.90
CA VAL A 177 -23.05 -25.57 41.07
C VAL A 177 -21.60 -25.92 41.38
N CYS A 178 -21.15 -25.61 42.60
CA CYS A 178 -19.77 -25.86 43.02
C CYS A 178 -19.70 -26.82 44.20
N MET A 179 -18.64 -27.62 44.24
CA MET A 179 -18.25 -28.45 45.38
C MET A 179 -16.79 -28.17 45.75
N SER A 180 -16.44 -28.35 47.03
CA SER A 180 -15.07 -28.20 47.51
C SER A 180 -14.51 -29.53 48.01
N HIS A 181 -13.22 -29.75 47.80
CA HIS A 181 -12.54 -31.00 48.06
C HIS A 181 -11.22 -30.80 48.81
N ASP A 182 -11.17 -31.27 50.05
CA ASP A 182 -9.94 -31.23 50.85
C ASP A 182 -8.94 -32.32 50.40
N PRO A 183 -7.62 -32.04 50.40
CA PRO A 183 -6.60 -33.01 49.98
C PRO A 183 -6.58 -34.29 50.84
N LYS A 184 -6.94 -34.20 52.13
CA LYS A 184 -6.88 -35.31 53.09
C LYS A 184 -8.07 -36.29 52.98
N THR A 185 -9.20 -35.84 52.44
CA THR A 185 -10.44 -36.64 52.27
C THR A 185 -10.62 -37.12 50.82
N ALA A 186 -9.65 -36.86 49.95
CA ALA A 186 -9.75 -37.10 48.52
C ALA A 186 -9.66 -38.58 48.08
N ASN A 187 -9.69 -39.55 48.99
CA ASN A 187 -9.95 -40.96 48.68
C ASN A 187 -11.39 -41.41 48.99
N GLN A 188 -12.20 -40.58 49.67
CA GLN A 188 -13.56 -40.91 50.13
C GLN A 188 -14.68 -40.32 49.27
N TRP A 189 -14.35 -39.57 48.22
CA TRP A 189 -15.34 -38.80 47.44
C TRP A 189 -16.17 -39.59 46.46
N LYS A 190 -15.62 -40.70 45.96
CA LYS A 190 -16.33 -41.63 45.06
C LYS A 190 -17.65 -42.12 45.67
N THR A 191 -17.78 -42.13 47.00
CA THR A 191 -18.94 -42.68 47.71
C THR A 191 -19.87 -41.63 48.32
N GLN A 192 -19.45 -40.37 48.51
CA GLN A 192 -20.22 -39.36 49.25
C GLN A 192 -20.99 -38.35 48.38
N ASN A 193 -20.54 -38.08 47.15
CA ASN A 193 -21.07 -36.97 46.32
C ASN A 193 -21.58 -37.41 44.93
N SER A 194 -22.28 -38.55 44.85
CA SER A 194 -22.75 -39.11 43.57
C SER A 194 -23.67 -38.18 42.78
N SER A 195 -24.49 -37.36 43.46
CA SER A 195 -25.42 -36.42 42.80
C SER A 195 -24.73 -35.28 42.04
N PHE A 196 -23.53 -34.86 42.47
CA PHE A 196 -22.79 -33.82 41.76
C PHE A 196 -22.24 -34.32 40.43
N PHE A 197 -21.81 -35.59 40.38
CA PHE A 197 -21.25 -36.21 39.17
C PHE A 197 -22.32 -36.73 38.21
N ASP A 198 -23.60 -36.52 38.49
CA ASP A 198 -24.64 -36.70 37.48
C ASP A 198 -24.60 -35.50 36.52
N LEU A 199 -24.02 -35.71 35.33
CA LEU A 199 -23.81 -34.65 34.34
C LEU A 199 -24.83 -34.73 33.20
N ASP A 200 -25.73 -33.75 33.16
CA ASP A 200 -26.60 -33.51 32.01
C ASP A 200 -25.83 -32.82 30.86
N PHE A 201 -25.13 -33.60 30.02
CA PHE A 201 -24.26 -33.06 28.94
C PHE A 201 -24.95 -32.13 27.94
N TYR A 202 -26.28 -32.22 27.77
CA TYR A 202 -27.03 -31.37 26.84
C TYR A 202 -27.21 -29.94 27.35
N ARG A 203 -27.25 -29.73 28.67
CA ARG A 203 -27.31 -28.39 29.30
C ARG A 203 -25.95 -27.91 29.82
N LEU A 204 -24.95 -28.80 29.85
CA LEU A 204 -23.61 -28.54 30.39
C LEU A 204 -22.84 -27.57 29.49
N VAL A 205 -22.46 -26.42 30.03
CA VAL A 205 -21.66 -25.41 29.33
C VAL A 205 -20.18 -25.66 29.55
N ASP A 206 -19.75 -25.70 30.81
CA ASP A 206 -18.38 -26.06 31.18
C ASP A 206 -18.28 -26.68 32.58
N ILE A 207 -17.13 -27.30 32.87
CA ILE A 207 -16.71 -27.71 34.21
C ILE A 207 -15.34 -27.11 34.49
N LYS A 208 -15.18 -26.43 35.63
CA LYS A 208 -13.94 -25.79 36.06
C LYS A 208 -13.45 -26.41 37.36
N ALA A 209 -12.25 -26.97 37.35
CA ALA A 209 -11.54 -27.38 38.57
C ALA A 209 -10.48 -26.32 38.89
N THR A 210 -10.60 -25.70 40.06
CA THR A 210 -9.73 -24.60 40.51
C THR A 210 -9.07 -24.94 41.84
N PHE A 211 -7.76 -24.73 41.94
CA PHE A 211 -7.02 -24.95 43.18
C PHE A 211 -5.72 -24.14 43.20
N GLN A 212 -5.20 -23.91 44.41
CA GLN A 212 -3.97 -23.15 44.61
C GLN A 212 -2.84 -24.07 45.11
N LEU A 213 -1.69 -23.97 44.47
CA LEU A 213 -0.45 -24.63 44.86
C LEU A 213 0.61 -23.61 45.25
N LYS A 214 1.54 -23.99 46.12
CA LYS A 214 2.73 -23.21 46.47
C LYS A 214 3.97 -23.92 45.95
N GLY A 215 4.92 -23.17 45.38
CA GLY A 215 6.19 -23.70 44.92
C GLY A 215 7.35 -22.77 45.29
N ILE A 216 8.56 -23.31 45.29
CA ILE A 216 9.78 -22.53 45.57
C ILE A 216 10.72 -22.64 44.38
N ASN A 217 11.16 -21.50 43.85
CA ASN A 217 12.18 -21.48 42.81
C ASN A 217 13.58 -21.50 43.44
N LEU A 218 14.23 -22.66 43.39
CA LEU A 218 15.58 -22.86 43.91
C LEU A 218 16.68 -22.44 42.92
N GLN A 219 16.35 -22.19 41.65
CA GLN A 219 17.34 -21.84 40.63
C GLN A 219 17.95 -20.45 40.89
N THR A 220 17.19 -19.52 41.48
CA THR A 220 17.67 -18.17 41.84
C THR A 220 18.75 -18.19 42.94
N VAL A 221 18.81 -19.27 43.74
CA VAL A 221 19.87 -19.45 44.74
C VAL A 221 21.24 -19.64 44.07
N ARG A 222 21.29 -20.28 42.89
CA ARG A 222 22.54 -20.45 42.10
C ARG A 222 23.05 -19.12 41.56
N SER A 223 22.17 -18.17 41.24
CA SER A 223 22.54 -16.82 40.82
C SER A 223 22.84 -15.87 41.99
N ARG A 224 22.90 -16.39 43.23
CA ARG A 224 23.12 -15.62 44.47
C ARG A 224 22.04 -14.57 44.72
N GLU A 225 20.80 -14.86 44.31
CA GLU A 225 19.60 -14.11 44.68
C GLU A 225 18.78 -14.90 45.71
N LEU A 226 17.83 -14.24 46.37
CA LEU A 226 16.93 -14.92 47.30
C LEU A 226 15.95 -15.82 46.53
N PRO A 227 15.56 -16.99 47.09
CA PRO A 227 14.55 -17.83 46.49
C PRO A 227 13.20 -17.12 46.48
N ASP A 228 12.51 -17.20 45.35
CA ASP A 228 11.16 -16.69 45.20
C ASP A 228 10.14 -17.79 45.50
N CYS A 229 9.15 -17.46 46.34
CA CYS A 229 8.01 -18.30 46.62
C CYS A 229 6.91 -17.98 45.61
N TYR A 230 6.38 -19.00 44.94
CA TYR A 230 5.31 -18.85 43.96
C TYR A 230 4.00 -19.41 44.49
N SER A 231 2.92 -18.71 44.20
CA SER A 231 1.56 -19.22 44.30
C SER A 231 1.05 -19.46 42.88
N PHE A 232 0.71 -20.70 42.58
CA PHE A 232 0.13 -21.12 41.31
C PHE A 232 -1.37 -21.31 41.48
N TYR A 233 -2.16 -20.51 40.78
CA TYR A 233 -3.61 -20.66 40.67
C TYR A 233 -3.91 -21.49 39.43
N VAL A 234 -4.20 -22.77 39.64
CA VAL A 234 -4.44 -23.73 38.57
C VAL A 234 -5.94 -23.76 38.27
N THR A 235 -6.28 -23.60 36.99
CA THR A 235 -7.65 -23.73 36.49
C THR A 235 -7.66 -24.75 35.35
N ILE A 236 -8.43 -25.82 35.52
CA ILE A 236 -8.64 -26.84 34.49
C ILE A 236 -10.07 -26.70 34.00
N THR A 237 -10.22 -26.41 32.71
CA THR A 237 -11.52 -26.14 32.10
C THR A 237 -11.88 -27.26 31.13
N PHE A 238 -13.08 -27.83 31.31
CA PHE A 238 -13.72 -28.75 30.39
C PHE A 238 -14.78 -27.95 29.62
N ASP A 239 -14.41 -27.47 28.43
CA ASP A 239 -15.24 -26.60 27.60
C ASP A 239 -16.15 -27.42 26.67
N ASN A 240 -17.46 -27.25 26.86
CA ASN A 240 -18.53 -27.83 26.04
C ASN A 240 -19.43 -26.75 25.40
N GLN A 241 -19.01 -25.48 25.33
CA GLN A 241 -19.84 -24.36 24.84
C GLN A 241 -20.34 -24.55 23.41
N CYS A 242 -19.58 -25.27 22.57
CA CYS A 242 -19.96 -25.54 21.19
C CYS A 242 -21.02 -26.66 21.05
N HIS A 243 -21.22 -27.48 22.09
CA HIS A 243 -22.11 -28.65 22.09
C HIS A 243 -21.93 -29.57 20.86
N SER A 244 -20.70 -29.68 20.34
CA SER A 244 -20.39 -30.40 19.10
C SER A 244 -20.09 -31.88 19.30
N GLY A 245 -20.21 -32.40 20.52
CA GLY A 245 -19.75 -33.74 20.91
C GLY A 245 -18.23 -33.85 21.12
N LYS A 246 -17.51 -32.73 21.03
CA LYS A 246 -16.08 -32.60 21.38
C LYS A 246 -15.98 -31.68 22.61
N VAL A 247 -15.53 -32.22 23.74
CA VAL A 247 -15.21 -31.42 24.92
C VAL A 247 -13.71 -31.15 24.91
N LYS A 248 -13.32 -29.87 24.94
CA LYS A 248 -11.91 -29.48 25.01
C LYS A 248 -11.50 -29.30 26.47
N ILE A 249 -10.37 -29.88 26.84
CA ILE A 249 -9.82 -29.81 28.19
C ILE A 249 -8.49 -29.07 28.11
N PHE A 250 -8.37 -27.95 28.80
CA PHE A 250 -7.13 -27.20 28.89
C PHE A 250 -6.86 -26.77 30.33
N LEU A 251 -5.59 -26.49 30.61
CA LEU A 251 -5.09 -26.13 31.92
C LEU A 251 -4.37 -24.79 31.81
N ASP A 252 -4.88 -23.81 32.55
CA ASP A 252 -4.32 -22.48 32.70
C ASP A 252 -3.74 -22.31 34.11
N ILE A 253 -2.62 -21.60 34.20
CA ILE A 253 -1.95 -21.31 35.47
C ILE A 253 -1.66 -19.83 35.52
N ASP A 254 -2.19 -19.16 36.54
CA ASP A 254 -1.70 -17.85 36.94
C ASP A 254 -0.67 -18.01 38.07
N ALA A 255 0.50 -17.40 37.89
CA ALA A 255 1.64 -17.59 38.78
C ALA A 255 2.05 -16.24 39.40
N GLN A 256 1.77 -16.11 40.69
CA GLN A 256 2.11 -14.93 41.48
C GLN A 256 3.38 -15.20 42.31
N SER A 257 4.36 -14.29 42.23
CA SER A 257 5.57 -14.37 43.06
C SER A 257 5.43 -13.56 44.34
N CYS A 258 5.93 -14.10 45.45
CA CYS A 258 5.92 -13.51 46.79
C CYS A 258 7.28 -13.72 47.47
N ALA A 259 7.62 -12.85 48.43
CA ALA A 259 8.78 -13.06 49.29
C ALA A 259 8.53 -14.23 50.27
N CYS A 260 9.51 -15.12 50.42
CA CYS A 260 9.45 -16.18 51.41
C CYS A 260 9.64 -15.61 52.83
N ARG A 261 8.71 -15.93 53.76
CA ARG A 261 8.69 -15.36 55.14
C ARG A 261 9.89 -15.78 55.99
N ASP A 262 10.30 -17.04 55.93
CA ASP A 262 11.39 -17.61 56.73
C ASP A 262 12.38 -18.38 55.84
N TRP A 263 13.61 -17.88 55.69
CA TRP A 263 14.67 -18.56 54.93
C TRP A 263 15.99 -18.57 55.71
N LYS A 264 16.74 -19.68 55.62
CA LYS A 264 18.07 -19.85 56.22
C LYS A 264 19.00 -20.41 55.15
N ILE A 265 19.83 -19.56 54.55
CA ILE A 265 20.82 -19.95 53.54
C ILE A 265 22.22 -19.77 54.13
N SER A 266 22.97 -20.86 54.27
CA SER A 266 24.37 -20.81 54.70
C SER A 266 25.28 -20.37 53.52
N GLY A 267 25.73 -19.12 53.51
CA GLY A 267 26.65 -18.58 52.49
C GLY A 267 26.45 -17.08 52.17
N THR A 268 27.34 -16.48 51.36
CA THR A 268 27.34 -15.03 51.01
C THR A 268 26.30 -14.65 49.94
N ALA A 269 25.04 -15.07 50.09
CA ALA A 269 23.98 -14.79 49.10
C ALA A 269 23.39 -13.36 49.18
N GLN A 270 23.79 -12.54 50.16
CA GLN A 270 23.08 -11.28 50.46
C GLN A 270 23.68 -10.01 49.82
N LYS A 271 24.89 -10.06 49.23
CA LYS A 271 25.59 -8.84 48.81
C LYS A 271 25.15 -8.29 47.45
N ASN A 272 24.57 -9.07 46.54
CA ASN A 272 24.32 -8.63 45.16
C ASN A 272 23.11 -7.69 44.99
N THR A 273 22.03 -7.87 45.77
CA THR A 273 20.77 -7.12 45.59
C THR A 273 20.93 -5.62 45.84
N HIS A 274 21.69 -5.23 46.87
CA HIS A 274 21.95 -3.82 47.14
C HIS A 274 22.76 -3.14 46.03
N TYR A 275 23.73 -3.84 45.41
CA TYR A 275 24.48 -3.27 44.29
C TYR A 275 23.62 -3.09 43.03
N LEU A 276 22.65 -3.97 42.78
CA LEU A 276 21.72 -3.83 41.66
C LEU A 276 20.78 -2.63 41.82
N LEU A 277 20.24 -2.41 43.03
CA LEU A 277 19.41 -1.23 43.33
C LEU A 277 20.21 0.08 43.20
N VAL A 278 21.45 0.10 43.70
CA VAL A 278 22.34 1.27 43.54
C VAL A 278 22.68 1.51 42.07
N PHE A 279 22.89 0.45 41.30
CA PHE A 279 23.12 0.53 39.86
C PHE A 279 21.90 1.10 39.13
N ASP A 280 20.69 0.63 39.44
CA ASP A 280 19.44 1.12 38.85
C ASP A 280 19.20 2.61 39.20
N ALA A 281 19.50 3.04 40.42
CA ALA A 281 19.48 4.46 40.81
C ALA A 281 20.50 5.30 40.00
N PHE A 282 21.70 4.76 39.74
CA PHE A 282 22.70 5.42 38.91
C PHE A 282 22.23 5.54 37.44
N VAL A 283 21.53 4.53 36.91
CA VAL A 283 20.90 4.59 35.58
C VAL A 283 19.88 5.73 35.52
N ILE A 284 19.01 5.85 36.52
CA ILE A 284 18.03 6.96 36.60
C ILE A 284 18.77 8.31 36.61
N LEU A 285 19.82 8.46 37.40
CA LEU A 285 20.60 9.71 37.47
C LEU A 285 21.22 10.09 36.12
N VAL A 286 21.80 9.12 35.40
CA VAL A 286 22.39 9.34 34.07
C VAL A 286 21.30 9.69 33.05
N CYS A 287 20.14 9.02 33.09
CA CYS A 287 19.00 9.33 32.21
C CYS A 287 18.41 10.72 32.49
N LEU A 288 18.26 11.11 33.77
CA LEU A 288 17.83 12.45 34.15
C LEU A 288 18.81 13.52 33.68
N THR A 289 20.11 13.28 33.87
CA THR A 289 21.17 14.19 33.39
C THR A 289 21.13 14.32 31.86
N SER A 290 20.96 13.20 31.16
CA SER A 290 20.75 13.16 29.71
C SER A 290 19.54 13.99 29.28
N ALA A 291 18.37 13.73 29.87
CA ALA A 291 17.13 14.42 29.57
C ALA A 291 17.26 15.93 29.80
N VAL A 292 17.85 16.38 30.91
CA VAL A 292 18.09 17.81 31.19
C VAL A 292 19.01 18.45 30.16
N LEU A 293 20.12 17.78 29.80
CA LEU A 293 21.06 18.28 28.79
C LEU A 293 20.43 18.36 27.39
N CYS A 294 19.58 17.40 27.04
CA CYS A 294 18.84 17.34 25.78
C CYS A 294 17.73 18.40 25.72
N THR A 295 16.92 18.53 26.78
CA THR A 295 15.91 19.58 26.91
C THR A 295 16.54 20.97 26.83
N ARG A 296 17.67 21.21 27.50
CA ARG A 296 18.42 22.47 27.37
C ARG A 296 18.86 22.73 25.92
N SER A 297 19.19 21.68 25.17
CA SER A 297 19.58 21.79 23.75
C SER A 297 18.39 22.15 22.87
N ILE A 298 17.21 21.59 23.14
CA ILE A 298 15.96 21.96 22.46
C ILE A 298 15.56 23.40 22.78
N VAL A 299 15.59 23.81 24.05
CA VAL A 299 15.31 25.19 24.46
C VAL A 299 16.28 26.18 23.81
N LEU A 300 17.56 25.84 23.72
CA LEU A 300 18.55 26.64 23.00
C LEU A 300 18.21 26.74 21.50
N ALA A 301 17.80 25.63 20.87
CA ALA A 301 17.38 25.60 19.47
C ALA A 301 16.18 26.52 19.21
N VAL A 302 15.15 26.46 20.07
CA VAL A 302 13.95 27.30 19.98
C VAL A 302 14.30 28.78 20.18
N ARG A 303 15.15 29.11 21.17
CA ARG A 303 15.61 30.50 21.39
C ARG A 303 16.41 31.03 20.19
N LEU A 304 17.32 30.21 19.63
CA LEU A 304 18.08 30.57 18.44
C LEU A 304 17.18 30.76 17.22
N LEU A 305 16.20 29.89 17.04
CA LEU A 305 15.20 30.01 15.98
C LEU A 305 14.38 31.31 16.12
N GLN A 306 13.92 31.64 17.33
CA GLN A 306 13.20 32.89 17.59
C GLN A 306 14.08 34.13 17.37
N ARG A 307 15.38 34.05 17.68
CA ARG A 307 16.34 35.15 17.43
C ARG A 307 16.61 35.30 15.93
N PHE A 308 16.83 34.19 15.22
CA PHE A 308 17.02 34.18 13.78
C PHE A 308 15.79 34.68 13.03
N SER A 309 14.60 34.21 13.38
CA SER A 309 13.35 34.64 12.75
C SER A 309 13.04 36.12 12.99
N ARG A 310 13.36 36.67 14.18
CA ARG A 310 13.22 38.10 14.44
C ARG A 310 14.20 38.92 13.63
N PHE A 311 15.48 38.53 13.63
CA PHE A 311 16.52 39.19 12.84
C PHE A 311 16.18 39.20 11.34
N PHE A 312 15.68 38.09 10.80
CA PHE A 312 15.30 38.00 9.39
C PHE A 312 14.09 38.89 9.04
N HIS A 313 13.13 38.99 9.96
CA HIS A 313 11.98 39.86 9.78
C HIS A 313 12.33 41.34 9.90
N GLU A 314 13.18 41.71 10.87
CA GLU A 314 13.59 43.10 11.11
C GLU A 314 14.51 43.64 10.01
N ASN A 315 15.45 42.83 9.50
CA ASN A 315 16.47 43.29 8.56
C ASN A 315 16.16 43.02 7.07
N TYR A 316 15.39 41.98 6.77
CA TYR A 316 15.09 41.58 5.38
C TYR A 316 13.58 41.56 5.06
N ASN A 317 12.72 41.92 6.02
CA ASN A 317 11.25 41.82 5.94
C ASN A 317 10.76 40.45 5.43
N HIS A 318 11.53 39.38 5.74
CA HIS A 318 11.29 38.05 5.20
C HIS A 318 10.99 37.05 6.32
N LYS A 319 9.84 36.38 6.23
CA LYS A 319 9.42 35.38 7.21
C LYS A 319 10.05 34.01 6.90
N VAL A 320 10.77 33.46 7.88
CA VAL A 320 11.45 32.16 7.74
C VAL A 320 10.42 31.03 7.56
N CYS A 321 10.49 30.30 6.44
CA CYS A 321 9.61 29.16 6.12
C CYS A 321 9.66 28.05 7.18
N GLU A 322 8.53 27.37 7.45
CA GLU A 322 8.43 26.27 8.45
C GLU A 322 9.40 25.11 8.19
N ASP A 323 9.73 24.80 6.94
CA ASP A 323 10.70 23.76 6.63
C ASP A 323 12.14 24.13 7.05
N ASN A 324 12.48 25.42 7.08
CA ASN A 324 13.75 25.86 7.68
C ASN A 324 13.68 25.81 9.21
N GLN A 325 12.50 26.02 9.80
CA GLN A 325 12.32 25.92 11.25
C GLN A 325 12.54 24.49 11.74
N LYS A 326 12.17 23.48 10.94
CA LYS A 326 12.46 22.05 11.20
C LYS A 326 13.95 21.72 11.19
N GLU A 327 14.80 22.49 10.51
CA GLU A 327 16.27 22.30 10.51
C GLU A 327 16.89 22.63 11.88
N PHE A 328 16.29 23.55 12.65
CA PHE A 328 16.73 23.88 14.00
C PHE A 328 16.32 22.82 15.04
N LEU A 329 15.11 22.27 14.91
CA LEU A 329 14.55 21.29 15.83
C LEU A 329 15.00 19.87 15.44
N ASN A 330 16.12 19.44 15.99
CA ASN A 330 16.65 18.11 15.73
C ASN A 330 15.84 17.01 16.46
N GLY A 331 15.07 16.23 15.69
CA GLY A 331 14.23 15.14 16.19
C GLY A 331 14.97 14.05 16.97
N TRP A 332 16.29 13.90 16.79
CA TRP A 332 17.09 12.96 17.57
C TRP A 332 17.12 13.31 19.07
N TYR A 333 17.02 14.58 19.44
CA TYR A 333 16.93 14.96 20.86
C TYR A 333 15.58 14.59 21.46
N VAL A 334 14.49 14.67 20.69
CA VAL A 334 13.15 14.25 21.12
C VAL A 334 13.13 12.74 21.35
N LEU A 335 13.70 11.97 20.42
CA LEU A 335 13.83 10.52 20.55
C LEU A 335 14.62 10.12 21.81
N VAL A 336 15.71 10.84 22.11
CA VAL A 336 16.50 10.64 23.34
C VAL A 336 15.70 10.96 24.60
N ILE A 337 14.89 12.02 24.62
CA ILE A 337 14.06 12.35 25.79
C ILE A 337 12.99 11.28 26.01
N ILE A 338 12.33 10.81 24.94
CA ILE A 338 11.35 9.73 25.04
C ILE A 338 12.02 8.47 25.59
N SER A 339 13.19 8.10 25.08
CA SER A 339 13.90 6.92 25.57
C SER A 339 14.37 7.06 27.02
N ASP A 340 14.81 8.26 27.43
CA ASP A 340 15.17 8.54 28.82
C ASP A 340 13.96 8.41 29.75
N LEU A 341 12.78 8.90 29.35
CA LEU A 341 11.55 8.76 30.14
C LEU A 341 11.13 7.29 30.29
N LEU A 342 11.16 6.51 29.20
CA LEU A 342 10.85 5.08 29.24
C LEU A 342 11.86 4.32 30.13
N ALA A 343 13.15 4.66 30.06
CA ALA A 343 14.19 4.05 30.89
C ALA A 343 14.03 4.39 32.38
N ILE A 344 13.65 5.63 32.71
CA ILE A 344 13.38 6.05 34.09
C ILE A 344 12.17 5.30 34.65
N VAL A 345 11.04 5.29 33.93
CA VAL A 345 9.84 4.57 34.35
C VAL A 345 10.12 3.07 34.50
N GLY A 346 10.79 2.47 33.51
CA GLY A 346 11.20 1.06 33.57
C GLY A 346 12.15 0.75 34.73
N SER A 347 13.08 1.66 35.06
CA SER A 347 13.99 1.49 36.21
C SER A 347 13.26 1.57 37.54
N ILE A 348 12.28 2.47 37.68
CA ILE A 348 11.44 2.57 38.89
C ILE A 348 10.61 1.29 39.06
N LEU A 349 9.95 0.81 38.00
CA LEU A 349 9.21 -0.44 38.03
C LEU A 349 10.11 -1.62 38.37
N LYS A 350 11.33 -1.68 37.82
CA LYS A 350 12.32 -2.70 38.14
C LYS A 350 12.70 -2.67 39.62
N MET A 351 12.96 -1.50 40.18
CA MET A 351 13.26 -1.34 41.61
C MET A 351 12.08 -1.79 42.48
N GLU A 352 10.85 -1.50 42.07
CA GLU A 352 9.64 -1.91 42.79
C GLU A 352 9.41 -3.43 42.75
N ILE A 353 9.71 -4.07 41.61
CA ILE A 353 9.70 -5.53 41.46
C ILE A 353 10.79 -6.18 42.34
N GLN A 354 11.99 -5.62 42.37
CA GLN A 354 13.06 -6.09 43.26
C GLN A 354 12.72 -5.89 44.74
N ALA A 355 11.98 -4.83 45.07
CA ALA A 355 11.42 -4.61 46.40
C ALA A 355 10.19 -5.49 46.71
N LYS A 356 9.75 -6.33 45.76
CA LYS A 356 8.62 -7.27 45.87
C LYS A 356 7.27 -6.60 46.16
N SER A 357 7.10 -5.33 45.75
CA SER A 357 5.83 -4.59 45.80
C SER A 357 4.95 -4.85 44.57
N LEU A 358 5.58 -5.08 43.41
CA LEU A 358 4.91 -5.42 42.13
C LEU A 358 5.37 -6.77 41.58
N THR A 359 4.49 -7.45 40.85
CA THR A 359 4.75 -8.76 40.23
C THR A 359 4.67 -8.75 38.70
N SER A 360 4.37 -7.60 38.07
CA SER A 360 4.20 -7.47 36.62
C SER A 360 5.53 -7.23 35.89
N TYR A 361 6.24 -8.31 35.55
CA TYR A 361 7.51 -8.24 34.81
C TYR A 361 7.34 -7.76 33.35
N ASP A 362 6.18 -7.99 32.74
CA ASP A 362 5.91 -7.69 31.33
C ASP A 362 5.93 -6.18 31.02
N VAL A 363 5.31 -5.38 31.89
CA VAL A 363 5.27 -3.93 31.71
C VAL A 363 6.69 -3.36 31.81
N CYS A 364 7.44 -3.79 32.83
CA CYS A 364 8.84 -3.40 33.03
C CYS A 364 9.73 -3.82 31.83
N SER A 365 9.54 -5.03 31.31
CA SER A 365 10.33 -5.54 30.17
C SER A 365 10.05 -4.75 28.89
N ILE A 366 8.80 -4.35 28.63
CA ILE A 366 8.44 -3.50 27.49
C ILE A 366 9.07 -2.10 27.62
N PHE A 367 8.98 -1.46 28.79
CA PHE A 367 9.57 -0.14 29.00
C PHE A 367 11.10 -0.16 28.84
N LEU A 368 11.79 -1.07 29.54
CA LEU A 368 13.26 -1.18 29.45
C LEU A 368 13.71 -1.63 28.05
N GLY A 369 13.02 -2.57 27.42
CA GLY A 369 13.32 -3.05 26.06
C GLY A 369 13.15 -1.95 25.01
N THR A 370 12.01 -1.26 25.02
CA THR A 370 11.72 -0.16 24.09
C THR A 370 12.67 1.02 24.30
N SER A 371 12.99 1.35 25.55
CA SER A 371 13.98 2.39 25.86
C SER A 371 15.36 2.05 25.28
N THR A 372 15.81 0.81 25.44
CA THR A 372 17.08 0.31 24.92
C THR A 372 17.09 0.34 23.39
N LEU A 373 16.02 -0.11 22.73
CA LEU A 373 15.87 -0.05 21.28
C LEU A 373 16.01 1.38 20.76
N LEU A 374 15.33 2.34 21.36
CA LEU A 374 15.42 3.75 20.98
C LEU A 374 16.80 4.34 21.28
N VAL A 375 17.44 3.96 22.38
CA VAL A 375 18.82 4.38 22.70
C VAL A 375 19.80 3.89 21.65
N TRP A 376 19.70 2.63 21.22
CA TRP A 376 20.51 2.06 20.14
C TRP A 376 20.19 2.68 18.77
N ALA A 377 18.92 2.95 18.46
CA ALA A 377 18.55 3.72 17.28
C ALA A 377 19.15 5.13 17.32
N GLY A 378 19.25 5.74 18.51
CA GLY A 378 19.94 7.02 18.73
C GLY A 378 21.42 7.03 18.36
N VAL A 379 22.09 5.87 18.31
CA VAL A 379 23.50 5.75 17.87
C VAL A 379 23.64 6.13 16.39
N ILE A 380 22.61 5.90 15.57
CA ILE A 380 22.59 6.25 14.14
C ILE A 380 22.89 7.74 13.93
N ARG A 381 22.46 8.61 14.86
CA ARG A 381 22.80 10.03 14.85
C ARG A 381 24.31 10.28 14.80
N TYR A 382 25.09 9.55 15.58
CA TYR A 382 26.54 9.72 15.66
C TYR A 382 27.25 9.15 14.43
N LEU A 383 26.67 8.10 13.82
CA LEU A 383 27.12 7.60 12.53
C LEU A 383 26.91 8.64 11.40
N GLY A 384 25.89 9.50 11.52
CA GLY A 384 25.63 10.60 10.60
C GLY A 384 26.76 11.65 10.51
N TYR A 385 27.71 11.70 11.44
CA TYR A 385 28.89 12.57 11.32
C TYR A 385 29.87 12.09 10.24
N PHE A 386 29.81 10.81 9.87
CA PHE A 386 30.61 10.28 8.78
C PHE A 386 29.89 10.51 7.45
N GLN A 387 30.55 11.19 6.51
CA GLN A 387 29.98 11.56 5.22
C GLN A 387 29.39 10.37 4.42
N LYS A 388 29.97 9.17 4.55
CA LYS A 388 29.47 7.95 3.88
C LYS A 388 28.13 7.45 4.45
N TYR A 389 27.96 7.42 5.77
CA TYR A 389 26.74 6.91 6.43
C TYR A 389 25.62 7.95 6.44
N ASN A 390 25.97 9.23 6.41
CA ASN A 390 25.00 10.33 6.32
C ASN A 390 24.09 10.19 5.07
N VAL A 391 24.62 9.70 3.95
CA VAL A 391 23.84 9.47 2.71
C VAL A 391 22.68 8.50 2.94
N LEU A 392 22.93 7.40 3.65
CA LEU A 392 21.91 6.37 3.89
C LEU A 392 20.80 6.88 4.82
N ILE A 393 21.18 7.60 5.88
CA ILE A 393 20.24 8.21 6.82
C ILE A 393 19.39 9.28 6.11
N LEU A 394 20.02 10.16 5.33
CA LEU A 394 19.33 11.17 4.54
C LEU A 394 18.39 10.54 3.52
N THR A 395 18.80 9.45 2.89
CA THR A 395 17.95 8.68 1.97
C THR A 395 16.70 8.16 2.67
N MET A 396 16.83 7.56 3.86
CA MET A 396 15.67 7.10 4.63
C MET A 396 14.72 8.24 5.01
N THR A 397 15.25 9.38 5.47
CA THR A 397 14.42 10.54 5.81
C THR A 397 13.71 11.16 4.60
N ALA A 398 14.36 11.16 3.43
CA ALA A 398 13.78 11.66 2.18
C ALA A 398 12.75 10.69 1.59
N ALA A 399 12.98 9.37 1.72
CA ALA A 399 12.08 8.33 1.25
C ALA A 399 10.83 8.19 2.13
N PHE A 400 10.95 8.36 3.44
CA PHE A 400 9.89 8.13 4.42
C PHE A 400 8.53 8.75 4.05
N PRO A 401 8.39 10.05 3.72
CA PRO A 401 7.09 10.61 3.37
C PRO A 401 6.54 10.07 2.04
N LYS A 402 7.39 9.73 1.06
CA LYS A 402 6.96 9.10 -0.20
C LYS A 402 6.44 7.70 0.06
N VAL A 403 7.20 6.92 0.83
CA VAL A 403 6.87 5.56 1.25
C VAL A 403 5.57 5.52 2.04
N LEU A 404 5.39 6.41 3.02
CA LEU A 404 4.18 6.45 3.84
C LEU A 404 2.92 6.66 3.00
N ARG A 405 2.94 7.61 2.06
CA ARG A 405 1.83 7.84 1.13
C ARG A 405 1.52 6.61 0.28
N PHE A 406 2.56 5.94 -0.23
CA PHE A 406 2.40 4.71 -0.98
C PHE A 406 1.83 3.57 -0.11
N CYS A 407 2.32 3.41 1.12
CA CYS A 407 1.81 2.45 2.09
C CYS A 407 0.35 2.68 2.43
N CYS A 408 -0.14 3.93 2.51
CA CYS A 408 -1.57 4.20 2.70
C CYS A 408 -2.40 3.64 1.53
N CYS A 409 -1.97 3.86 0.29
CA CYS A 409 -2.67 3.34 -0.90
C CYS A 409 -2.63 1.81 -0.96
N ALA A 410 -1.45 1.21 -0.76
CA ALA A 410 -1.27 -0.25 -0.76
C ALA A 410 -2.00 -0.91 0.41
N GLY A 411 -2.04 -0.24 1.57
CA GLY A 411 -2.74 -0.69 2.78
C GLY A 411 -4.25 -0.83 2.56
N MET A 412 -4.88 0.08 1.80
CA MET A 412 -6.30 -0.04 1.45
C MET A 412 -6.59 -1.31 0.63
N ILE A 413 -5.71 -1.65 -0.32
CA ILE A 413 -5.83 -2.88 -1.11
C ILE A 413 -5.61 -4.10 -0.21
N TYR A 414 -4.60 -4.04 0.65
CA TYR A 414 -4.26 -5.12 1.57
C TYR A 414 -5.40 -5.43 2.55
N LEU A 415 -6.07 -4.41 3.09
CA LEU A 415 -7.27 -4.57 3.91
C LEU A 415 -8.42 -5.21 3.12
N GLY A 416 -8.61 -4.83 1.84
CA GLY A 416 -9.58 -5.47 0.96
C GLY A 416 -9.34 -6.97 0.78
N TYR A 417 -8.08 -7.37 0.60
CA TYR A 417 -7.70 -8.79 0.61
C TYR A 417 -7.97 -9.42 1.99
N THR A 418 -7.54 -8.77 3.08
CA THR A 418 -7.71 -9.28 4.46
C THR A 418 -9.18 -9.60 4.77
N PHE A 419 -10.11 -8.67 4.52
CA PHE A 419 -11.54 -8.92 4.76
C PHE A 419 -12.11 -10.03 3.87
N CYS A 420 -11.68 -10.07 2.60
CA CYS A 420 -12.14 -11.08 1.65
C CYS A 420 -11.62 -12.49 2.00
N GLY A 421 -10.34 -12.60 2.36
CA GLY A 421 -9.73 -13.84 2.82
C GLY A 421 -10.38 -14.34 4.10
N TRP A 422 -10.60 -13.47 5.08
CA TRP A 422 -11.24 -13.82 6.35
C TRP A 422 -12.61 -14.46 6.16
N ILE A 423 -13.52 -13.80 5.43
CA ILE A 423 -14.90 -14.29 5.30
C ILE A 423 -15.04 -15.50 4.37
N VAL A 424 -14.23 -15.59 3.30
CA VAL A 424 -14.37 -16.66 2.30
C VAL A 424 -13.52 -17.89 2.64
N LEU A 425 -12.30 -17.68 3.15
CA LEU A 425 -11.36 -18.77 3.44
C LEU A 425 -11.36 -19.18 4.92
N GLY A 426 -11.80 -18.30 5.84
CA GLY A 426 -11.78 -18.58 7.27
C GLY A 426 -12.48 -19.87 7.70
N PRO A 427 -13.68 -20.20 7.21
CA PRO A 427 -14.34 -21.47 7.55
C PRO A 427 -13.62 -22.73 7.04
N TYR A 428 -12.65 -22.58 6.14
CA TYR A 428 -11.99 -23.68 5.44
C TYR A 428 -10.48 -23.74 5.67
N HIS A 429 -9.90 -22.76 6.38
CA HIS A 429 -8.46 -22.64 6.55
C HIS A 429 -8.12 -21.95 7.88
N GLU A 430 -7.30 -22.61 8.70
CA GLU A 430 -6.94 -22.17 10.07
C GLU A 430 -6.25 -20.79 10.10
N LYS A 431 -5.28 -20.57 9.19
CA LYS A 431 -4.63 -19.24 9.04
C LYS A 431 -5.58 -18.10 8.63
N PHE A 432 -6.81 -18.39 8.22
CA PHE A 432 -7.81 -17.39 7.83
C PHE A 432 -8.96 -17.24 8.84
N GLU A 433 -8.90 -17.89 10.00
CA GLU A 433 -10.00 -17.94 10.98
C GLU A 433 -10.32 -16.57 11.61
N SER A 434 -9.28 -15.79 11.93
CA SER A 434 -9.41 -14.46 12.55
C SER A 434 -8.75 -13.38 11.69
N LEU A 435 -9.25 -12.15 11.79
CA LEU A 435 -8.70 -11.02 11.02
C LEU A 435 -7.20 -10.79 11.28
N SER A 436 -6.72 -11.01 12.52
CA SER A 436 -5.28 -10.92 12.86
C SER A 436 -4.47 -11.98 12.15
N ARG A 437 -4.88 -13.25 12.24
CA ARG A 437 -4.19 -14.37 11.58
C ARG A 437 -4.17 -14.19 10.06
N VAL A 438 -5.25 -13.66 9.48
CA VAL A 438 -5.30 -13.34 8.05
C VAL A 438 -4.27 -12.28 7.69
N ALA A 439 -4.16 -11.21 8.48
CA ALA A 439 -3.15 -10.18 8.24
C ALA A 439 -1.73 -10.75 8.38
N GLU A 440 -1.45 -11.50 9.45
CA GLU A 440 -0.16 -12.18 9.63
C GLU A 440 0.18 -13.10 8.45
N CYS A 441 -0.79 -13.91 8.00
CA CYS A 441 -0.64 -14.80 6.85
C CYS A 441 -0.41 -14.04 5.55
N LEU A 442 -1.13 -12.95 5.28
CA LEU A 442 -0.92 -12.15 4.08
C LEU A 442 0.41 -11.40 4.12
N PHE A 443 0.86 -10.99 5.31
CA PHE A 443 2.15 -10.35 5.51
C PHE A 443 3.31 -11.35 5.36
N SER A 444 3.17 -12.58 5.83
CA SER A 444 4.17 -13.65 5.60
C SER A 444 4.25 -14.01 4.10
N LEU A 445 3.10 -14.13 3.43
CA LEU A 445 3.02 -14.36 1.98
C LEU A 445 3.66 -13.23 1.15
N LEU A 446 3.48 -11.96 1.56
CA LEU A 446 4.15 -10.81 0.92
C LEU A 446 5.68 -10.95 0.95
N ASN A 447 6.23 -11.52 2.02
CA ASN A 447 7.66 -11.77 2.20
C ASN A 447 8.12 -13.12 1.62
N GLY A 448 7.19 -13.90 1.04
CA GLY A 448 7.48 -15.19 0.42
C GLY A 448 7.56 -16.37 1.39
N ASP A 449 7.08 -16.20 2.61
CA ASP A 449 7.04 -17.26 3.63
C ASP A 449 5.72 -18.05 3.57
N ASP A 450 5.76 -19.33 3.95
CA ASP A 450 4.59 -20.21 4.08
C ASP A 450 3.64 -20.31 2.85
N MET A 451 4.20 -20.10 1.65
CA MET A 451 3.42 -20.04 0.42
C MET A 451 2.84 -21.42 0.03
N PHE A 452 3.63 -22.49 0.15
CA PHE A 452 3.14 -23.82 -0.22
C PHE A 452 2.16 -24.38 0.81
N THR A 453 2.40 -24.14 2.11
CA THR A 453 1.57 -24.65 3.21
C THR A 453 0.15 -24.10 3.12
N THR A 454 0.00 -22.80 2.89
CA THR A 454 -1.31 -22.13 2.65
C THR A 454 -2.05 -22.69 1.42
N PHE A 455 -1.31 -23.06 0.38
CA PHE A 455 -1.89 -23.70 -0.79
C PHE A 455 -2.26 -25.18 -0.57
N ALA A 456 -1.55 -25.89 0.29
CA ALA A 456 -1.74 -27.33 0.50
C ALA A 456 -2.92 -27.64 1.42
N GLN A 457 -3.15 -26.81 2.45
CA GLN A 457 -4.17 -27.03 3.47
C GLN A 457 -5.62 -26.89 2.96
N LEU A 458 -5.83 -26.21 1.83
CA LEU A 458 -7.16 -25.89 1.28
C LEU A 458 -7.87 -27.06 0.53
N LYS A 459 -7.52 -28.31 0.81
CA LYS A 459 -8.00 -29.47 0.04
C LYS A 459 -9.41 -29.95 0.47
N ASP A 460 -10.22 -30.30 -0.53
CA ASP A 460 -11.24 -31.36 -0.47
C ASP A 460 -12.62 -31.15 0.20
N LYS A 461 -13.27 -29.97 0.09
CA LYS A 461 -14.73 -29.88 0.40
C LYS A 461 -15.60 -29.12 -0.60
N ASN A 462 -15.14 -27.99 -1.15
CA ASN A 462 -15.92 -27.20 -2.11
C ASN A 462 -15.04 -26.70 -3.28
N SER A 463 -15.30 -27.20 -4.49
CA SER A 463 -14.54 -26.85 -5.70
C SER A 463 -14.57 -25.36 -6.02
N LEU A 464 -15.65 -24.64 -5.67
CA LEU A 464 -15.75 -23.20 -5.89
C LEU A 464 -14.84 -22.42 -4.95
N VAL A 465 -14.82 -22.80 -3.66
CA VAL A 465 -13.94 -22.17 -2.65
C VAL A 465 -12.48 -22.52 -2.95
N TRP A 466 -12.20 -23.75 -3.36
CA TRP A 466 -10.87 -24.15 -3.79
C TRP A 466 -10.39 -23.32 -4.99
N LEU A 467 -11.21 -23.17 -6.03
CA LEU A 467 -10.86 -22.36 -7.21
C LEU A 467 -10.70 -20.88 -6.83
N PHE A 468 -11.60 -20.36 -5.98
CA PHE A 468 -11.52 -19.01 -5.46
C PHE A 468 -10.22 -18.78 -4.69
N SER A 469 -9.82 -19.71 -3.81
CA SER A 469 -8.60 -19.61 -3.02
C SER A 469 -7.34 -19.52 -3.89
N ARG A 470 -7.30 -20.29 -4.99
CA ARG A 470 -6.19 -20.21 -5.96
C ARG A 470 -6.17 -18.86 -6.65
N ALA A 471 -7.32 -18.39 -7.14
CA ALA A 471 -7.41 -17.07 -7.76
C ALA A 471 -7.04 -15.95 -6.78
N TYR A 472 -7.51 -16.04 -5.53
CA TYR A 472 -7.23 -15.12 -4.44
C TYR A 472 -5.73 -15.07 -4.14
N LEU A 473 -5.11 -16.19 -3.79
CA LEU A 473 -3.69 -16.26 -3.41
C LEU A 473 -2.76 -15.92 -4.58
N TYR A 474 -3.02 -16.43 -5.80
CA TYR A 474 -2.20 -16.06 -6.96
C TYR A 474 -2.34 -14.57 -7.29
N SER A 475 -3.55 -13.98 -7.19
CA SER A 475 -3.72 -12.55 -7.42
C SER A 475 -3.01 -11.70 -6.36
N PHE A 476 -3.10 -12.10 -5.09
CA PHE A 476 -2.43 -11.41 -3.99
C PHE A 476 -0.91 -11.46 -4.17
N ILE A 477 -0.33 -12.65 -4.30
CA ILE A 477 1.11 -12.86 -4.43
C ILE A 477 1.66 -12.11 -5.66
N SER A 478 0.99 -12.23 -6.82
CA SER A 478 1.47 -11.56 -8.03
C SER A 478 1.38 -10.04 -7.95
N LEU A 479 0.31 -9.48 -7.37
CA LEU A 479 0.13 -8.05 -7.21
C LEU A 479 1.14 -7.49 -6.18
N PHE A 480 1.20 -8.09 -5.00
CA PHE A 480 1.95 -7.54 -3.88
C PHE A 480 3.46 -7.76 -4.00
N ILE A 481 3.91 -8.94 -4.44
CA ILE A 481 5.35 -9.21 -4.61
C ILE A 481 5.89 -8.52 -5.87
N TYR A 482 5.26 -8.69 -7.03
CA TYR A 482 5.87 -8.19 -8.27
C TYR A 482 5.59 -6.72 -8.55
N MET A 483 4.44 -6.18 -8.12
CA MET A 483 4.10 -4.78 -8.40
C MET A 483 4.35 -3.87 -7.18
N VAL A 484 3.72 -4.17 -6.03
CA VAL A 484 3.77 -3.28 -4.86
C VAL A 484 5.18 -3.22 -4.27
N LEU A 485 5.81 -4.37 -4.02
CA LEU A 485 7.16 -4.44 -3.46
C LEU A 485 8.21 -3.84 -4.42
N SER A 486 8.10 -4.11 -5.72
CA SER A 486 8.99 -3.49 -6.72
C SER A 486 8.89 -1.97 -6.74
N LEU A 487 7.68 -1.41 -6.64
CA LEU A 487 7.48 0.05 -6.54
C LEU A 487 8.04 0.61 -5.23
N PHE A 488 7.87 -0.11 -4.11
CA PHE A 488 8.45 0.28 -2.83
C PHE A 488 9.98 0.38 -2.91
N ILE A 489 10.63 -0.63 -3.50
CA ILE A 489 12.08 -0.64 -3.76
C ILE A 489 12.47 0.52 -4.70
N ALA A 490 11.70 0.77 -5.76
CA ALA A 490 11.97 1.84 -6.70
C ALA A 490 11.90 3.24 -6.05
N LEU A 491 10.94 3.48 -5.14
CA LEU A 491 10.81 4.75 -4.42
C LEU A 491 12.00 5.03 -3.49
N ILE A 492 12.49 4.00 -2.80
CA ILE A 492 13.69 4.10 -1.96
C ILE A 492 14.93 4.33 -2.84
N THR A 493 15.02 3.61 -3.96
CA THR A 493 16.14 3.73 -4.91
C THR A 493 16.20 5.13 -5.56
N ASP A 494 15.06 5.67 -5.98
CA ASP A 494 14.95 7.05 -6.51
C ASP A 494 15.42 8.09 -5.48
N SER A 495 15.02 7.91 -4.22
CA SER A 495 15.44 8.78 -3.13
C SER A 495 16.95 8.66 -2.87
N TYR A 496 17.50 7.45 -2.95
CA TYR A 496 18.94 7.21 -2.83
C TYR A 496 19.73 7.90 -3.94
N GLU A 497 19.29 7.76 -5.19
CA GLU A 497 19.94 8.41 -6.34
C GLU A 497 19.87 9.93 -6.25
N THR A 498 18.74 10.48 -5.81
CA THR A 498 18.56 11.93 -5.59
C THR A 498 19.55 12.46 -4.55
N ILE A 499 19.65 11.80 -3.38
CA ILE A 499 20.59 12.21 -2.32
C ILE A 499 22.05 12.03 -2.76
N LYS A 500 22.36 10.94 -3.48
CA LYS A 500 23.69 10.71 -4.06
C LYS A 500 24.07 11.79 -5.07
N SER A 501 23.12 12.29 -5.87
CA SER A 501 23.30 13.42 -6.78
C SER A 501 23.58 14.73 -6.02
N PHE A 502 22.81 15.01 -4.95
CA PHE A 502 23.07 16.18 -4.09
C PHE A 502 24.43 16.14 -3.41
N GLN A 503 24.95 14.96 -3.06
CA GLN A 503 26.31 14.86 -2.52
C GLN A 503 27.38 15.26 -3.55
N LYS A 504 27.17 14.93 -4.84
CA LYS A 504 28.10 15.30 -5.93
C LYS A 504 27.99 16.76 -6.34
N ASN A 505 26.76 17.28 -6.44
CA ASN A 505 26.46 18.59 -7.03
C ASN A 505 26.23 19.69 -5.98
N GLY A 506 26.22 19.34 -4.69
CA GLY A 506 25.82 20.22 -3.60
C GLY A 506 24.33 20.11 -3.26
N PHE A 507 24.00 20.29 -1.98
CA PHE A 507 22.62 20.32 -1.50
C PHE A 507 21.93 21.64 -1.89
N PRO A 508 20.61 21.62 -2.14
CA PRO A 508 19.84 22.85 -2.33
C PRO A 508 19.94 23.72 -1.08
N LEU A 509 20.33 24.98 -1.27
CA LEU A 509 20.62 25.92 -0.20
C LEU A 509 19.34 26.39 0.50
N THR A 510 19.24 26.13 1.80
CA THR A 510 18.21 26.74 2.67
C THR A 510 18.57 28.19 2.98
N ASP A 511 17.59 29.01 3.38
CA ASP A 511 17.82 30.44 3.69
C ASP A 511 18.83 30.61 4.85
N LEU A 512 18.84 29.64 5.78
CA LEU A 512 19.88 29.50 6.79
C LEU A 512 21.27 29.25 6.17
N GLN A 513 21.39 28.30 5.24
CA GLN A 513 22.67 27.98 4.60
C GLN A 513 23.17 29.12 3.70
N LYS A 514 22.28 29.87 3.06
CA LYS A 514 22.63 31.11 2.33
C LYS A 514 23.19 32.17 3.27
N PHE A 515 22.53 32.39 4.40
CA PHE A 515 22.97 33.32 5.44
C PHE A 515 24.34 32.94 6.05
N LEU A 516 24.60 31.63 6.23
CA LEU A 516 25.89 31.13 6.75
C LEU A 516 27.03 31.23 5.73
N ARG A 517 26.73 31.28 4.42
CA ARG A 517 27.68 31.38 3.31
C ARG A 517 27.88 32.80 2.78
N GLU A 518 27.35 33.83 3.46
CA GLU A 518 27.48 35.24 3.07
C GLU A 518 26.92 35.54 1.66
N GLN A 519 25.87 34.82 1.24
CA GLN A 519 25.11 35.15 0.03
C GLN A 519 23.91 36.03 0.41
N ASN A 520 23.95 37.31 0.04
CA ASN A 520 22.97 38.35 0.43
C ASN A 520 21.78 38.50 -0.53
N ASP A 521 21.54 37.56 -1.43
CA ASP A 521 20.41 37.60 -2.36
C ASP A 521 19.12 37.09 -1.68
N PHE A 522 18.52 37.94 -0.84
CA PHE A 522 17.19 37.74 -0.26
C PHE A 522 16.19 38.64 -1.00
N PRO A 523 15.15 38.10 -1.67
CA PRO A 523 14.20 38.93 -2.40
C PRO A 523 13.37 39.79 -1.43
N VAL A 524 13.51 41.10 -1.54
CA VAL A 524 12.77 42.12 -0.76
C VAL A 524 11.31 42.12 -1.21
N SER A 525 10.37 42.03 -0.27
CA SER A 525 8.93 42.18 -0.55
C SER A 525 8.55 43.65 -0.45
N GLU A 526 8.32 44.32 -1.59
CA GLU A 526 7.72 45.66 -1.62
C GLU A 526 6.23 45.59 -1.31
N GLU A 527 5.81 46.30 -0.26
CA GLU A 527 4.40 46.54 0.08
C GLU A 527 3.79 47.50 -0.96
N SER A 528 2.80 47.03 -1.73
CA SER A 528 1.82 47.92 -2.35
C SER A 528 0.41 47.52 -1.91
N SER A 529 -0.23 48.50 -1.29
CA SER A 529 -1.56 48.52 -0.71
C SER A 529 -2.66 48.16 -1.71
N GLN A 530 -3.48 47.14 -1.40
CA GLN A 530 -4.91 47.15 -1.71
C GLN A 530 -5.72 46.14 -0.85
N THR A 531 -6.68 46.73 -0.16
CA THR A 531 -7.87 46.30 0.61
C THR A 531 -8.26 44.80 0.68
N TYR A 532 -8.47 44.38 1.93
CA TYR A 532 -8.86 43.07 2.44
C TYR A 532 -10.16 42.46 1.88
N VAL A 533 -10.14 41.13 1.66
CA VAL A 533 -11.22 40.23 2.09
C VAL A 533 -10.61 39.15 2.97
N HIS A 534 -11.07 39.11 4.23
CA HIS A 534 -10.68 38.14 5.26
C HIS A 534 -11.00 36.70 4.82
N VAL A 535 -9.97 35.86 4.69
CA VAL A 535 -10.09 34.41 4.94
C VAL A 535 -9.01 34.02 5.92
N GLN A 536 -9.47 33.75 7.14
CA GLN A 536 -8.71 33.36 8.30
C GLN A 536 -8.36 31.88 8.16
N ASN A 537 -7.08 31.53 7.97
CA ASN A 537 -6.52 30.23 8.37
C ASN A 537 -4.99 30.27 8.44
N SER A 538 -4.50 30.11 9.66
CA SER A 538 -3.11 30.20 10.13
C SER A 538 -2.27 28.94 9.85
N ALA A 539 -2.36 28.36 8.65
CA ALA A 539 -1.62 27.14 8.29
C ALA A 539 -0.87 27.22 6.94
N PHE A 540 -0.89 28.36 6.25
CA PHE A 540 -0.38 28.49 4.88
C PHE A 540 0.95 29.24 4.75
N CYS A 541 1.85 29.14 5.75
CA CYS A 541 3.20 29.70 5.60
C CYS A 541 4.09 28.81 4.69
N CYS A 542 3.71 27.55 4.45
CA CYS A 542 4.54 26.57 3.73
C CYS A 542 4.11 26.28 2.27
N CYS A 543 2.93 26.71 1.83
CA CYS A 543 2.55 26.57 0.42
C CYS A 543 3.32 27.50 -0.50
N GLN A 544 4.00 28.51 0.05
CA GLN A 544 4.96 29.29 -0.74
C GLN A 544 6.21 28.49 -1.10
N ARG A 545 6.55 27.35 -0.47
CA ARG A 545 7.70 26.52 -0.90
C ARG A 545 7.38 25.48 -1.97
N LEU A 546 6.12 25.04 -2.07
CA LEU A 546 5.67 24.31 -3.26
C LEU A 546 5.35 25.27 -4.42
N ALA A 547 4.92 26.51 -4.12
CA ALA A 547 4.73 27.56 -5.10
C ALA A 547 6.03 28.30 -5.49
N SER A 548 7.09 28.29 -4.68
CA SER A 548 8.37 28.97 -4.96
C SER A 548 9.32 28.16 -5.84
N LYS A 549 8.94 26.94 -6.24
CA LYS A 549 9.47 26.35 -7.50
C LYS A 549 8.77 26.88 -8.76
N MET A 550 7.79 27.79 -8.61
CA MET A 550 7.06 28.44 -9.70
C MET A 550 7.01 29.97 -9.60
N ALA A 551 7.49 30.60 -8.53
CA ALA A 551 7.40 32.05 -8.34
C ALA A 551 8.78 32.72 -8.18
N LEU A 552 9.50 32.83 -9.29
CA LEU A 552 10.35 34.00 -9.55
C LEU A 552 10.06 34.51 -10.96
N GLN A 553 8.86 35.01 -11.13
CA GLN A 553 8.52 36.13 -11.98
C GLN A 553 7.22 36.69 -11.41
N ASN A 554 7.06 38.01 -11.35
CA ASN A 554 5.74 38.60 -11.25
C ASN A 554 4.90 38.07 -12.42
N GLN A 555 4.20 36.95 -12.21
CA GLN A 555 3.39 36.31 -13.23
C GLN A 555 1.96 36.74 -13.02
N THR A 556 1.64 37.88 -13.63
CA THR A 556 0.27 38.18 -14.02
C THR A 556 -0.22 37.04 -14.90
N CYS A 557 -1.19 36.26 -14.42
CA CYS A 557 -1.79 35.20 -15.25
C CYS A 557 -2.88 35.79 -16.15
N HIS A 558 -2.73 35.64 -17.46
CA HIS A 558 -3.53 36.34 -18.47
C HIS A 558 -4.81 35.57 -18.88
N TYR A 559 -5.69 35.22 -17.92
CA TYR A 559 -6.90 34.44 -18.22
C TYR A 559 -7.99 35.22 -18.98
N ASN A 560 -8.05 36.53 -18.78
CA ASN A 560 -9.06 37.41 -19.38
C ASN A 560 -8.63 37.99 -20.73
N GLU A 561 -7.41 37.69 -21.17
CA GLU A 561 -6.90 38.12 -22.46
C GLU A 561 -7.48 37.29 -23.61
N SER A 562 -7.69 37.91 -24.76
CA SER A 562 -8.05 37.19 -25.98
C SER A 562 -6.88 36.36 -26.50
N MET A 563 -7.16 35.34 -27.31
CA MET A 563 -6.11 34.53 -27.91
C MET A 563 -5.12 35.36 -28.77
N GLY A 564 -5.54 36.52 -29.28
CA GLY A 564 -4.71 37.48 -30.01
C GLY A 564 -3.48 37.96 -29.22
N PHE A 565 -3.61 38.16 -27.91
CA PHE A 565 -2.50 38.50 -27.01
C PHE A 565 -1.40 37.42 -27.04
N PHE A 566 -1.82 36.16 -26.91
CA PHE A 566 -0.93 35.01 -26.91
C PHE A 566 -0.28 34.75 -28.29
N TYR A 567 -1.03 34.94 -29.39
CA TYR A 567 -0.48 34.84 -30.75
C TYR A 567 0.61 35.90 -31.02
N ASN A 568 0.47 37.10 -30.47
CA ASN A 568 1.45 38.18 -30.66
C ASN A 568 2.74 37.90 -29.88
N ASN A 569 2.61 37.54 -28.59
CA ASN A 569 3.77 37.30 -27.72
C ASN A 569 4.56 36.03 -28.07
N SER A 570 3.90 35.02 -28.63
CA SER A 570 4.57 33.79 -29.11
C SER A 570 5.27 33.97 -30.47
N GLY A 571 5.13 35.11 -31.14
CA GLY A 571 5.66 35.33 -32.49
C GLY A 571 4.98 34.45 -33.55
N ALA A 572 3.77 33.97 -33.27
CA ALA A 572 2.98 33.12 -34.15
C ALA A 572 2.21 33.98 -35.17
N THR A 573 2.93 34.53 -36.16
CA THR A 573 2.33 35.26 -37.29
C THR A 573 1.81 34.28 -38.34
N ASP A 574 0.56 33.85 -38.20
CA ASP A 574 -0.12 33.01 -39.18
C ASP A 574 -0.83 33.93 -40.21
N ASN A 575 -0.09 34.41 -41.22
CA ASN A 575 -0.67 35.20 -42.31
C ASN A 575 -1.37 34.24 -43.28
N TRP A 576 -2.69 34.33 -43.34
CA TRP A 576 -3.52 33.57 -44.26
C TRP A 576 -3.89 34.45 -45.45
N ASP A 577 -3.51 34.01 -46.64
CA ASP A 577 -4.09 34.57 -47.86
C ASP A 577 -5.58 34.19 -47.94
N SER A 578 -6.45 35.13 -48.31
CA SER A 578 -7.90 34.94 -48.31
C SER A 578 -8.31 33.72 -49.16
N THR A 579 -7.65 33.53 -50.29
CA THR A 579 -7.82 32.39 -51.19
C THR A 579 -7.39 31.06 -50.53
N GLN A 580 -6.26 31.05 -49.82
CA GLN A 580 -5.78 29.85 -49.10
C GLN A 580 -6.68 29.48 -47.91
N LEU A 581 -7.19 30.47 -47.18
CA LEU A 581 -8.09 30.24 -46.03
C LEU A 581 -9.43 29.67 -46.47
N ILE A 582 -10.03 30.24 -47.52
CA ILE A 582 -11.28 29.72 -48.11
C ILE A 582 -11.07 28.29 -48.60
N LEU A 583 -9.97 28.03 -49.31
CA LEU A 583 -9.65 26.70 -49.82
C LEU A 583 -9.48 25.67 -48.70
N VAL A 584 -8.72 25.98 -47.64
CA VAL A 584 -8.54 25.07 -46.49
C VAL A 584 -9.84 24.83 -45.74
N ARG A 585 -10.70 25.86 -45.56
CA ARG A 585 -12.00 25.70 -44.90
C ARG A 585 -12.95 24.83 -45.72
N VAL A 586 -13.06 25.05 -47.02
CA VAL A 586 -13.94 24.29 -47.91
C VAL A 586 -13.46 22.84 -48.04
N VAL A 587 -12.19 22.64 -48.39
CA VAL A 587 -11.60 21.30 -48.54
C VAL A 587 -11.59 20.56 -47.20
N GLY A 588 -11.21 21.24 -46.11
CA GLY A 588 -11.24 20.69 -44.75
C GLY A 588 -12.63 20.28 -44.31
N SER A 589 -13.66 21.09 -44.59
CA SER A 589 -15.05 20.75 -44.26
C SER A 589 -15.55 19.54 -45.06
N ILE A 590 -15.19 19.41 -46.34
CA ILE A 590 -15.51 18.23 -47.15
C ILE A 590 -14.90 16.97 -46.52
N PHE A 591 -13.61 17.01 -46.14
CA PHE A 591 -12.97 15.89 -45.47
C PHE A 591 -13.59 15.58 -44.11
N CYS A 592 -13.97 16.60 -43.32
CA CYS A 592 -14.64 16.40 -42.04
C CYS A 592 -16.02 15.73 -42.20
N CYS A 593 -16.83 16.20 -43.17
CA CYS A 593 -18.10 15.57 -43.51
C CYS A 593 -17.89 14.11 -43.92
N PHE A 594 -16.87 13.82 -44.73
CA PHE A 594 -16.52 12.46 -45.08
C PHE A 594 -16.12 11.62 -43.86
N ILE A 595 -15.28 12.15 -42.96
CA ILE A 595 -14.86 11.45 -41.72
C ILE A 595 -16.07 11.11 -40.86
N LEU A 596 -16.98 12.06 -40.64
CA LEU A 596 -18.17 11.85 -39.82
C LEU A 596 -19.10 10.79 -40.42
N VAL A 597 -19.39 10.87 -41.72
CA VAL A 597 -20.28 9.93 -42.40
C VAL A 597 -19.65 8.54 -42.48
N SER A 598 -18.39 8.45 -42.91
CA SER A 598 -17.70 7.17 -43.11
C SER A 598 -17.46 6.40 -41.81
N ASN A 599 -17.06 7.08 -40.73
CA ASN A 599 -16.88 6.44 -39.41
C ASN A 599 -18.22 6.12 -38.74
N SER A 600 -19.28 6.93 -38.92
CA SER A 600 -20.63 6.57 -38.48
C SER A 600 -21.14 5.31 -39.17
N MET A 601 -20.84 5.15 -40.47
CA MET A 601 -21.19 3.96 -41.25
C MET A 601 -20.43 2.71 -40.76
N VAL A 602 -19.17 2.85 -40.34
CA VAL A 602 -18.40 1.77 -39.69
C VAL A 602 -19.09 1.31 -38.39
N VAL A 603 -19.44 2.26 -37.51
CA VAL A 603 -20.12 1.97 -36.24
C VAL A 603 -21.48 1.31 -36.48
N ALA A 604 -22.28 1.84 -37.41
CA ALA A 604 -23.58 1.29 -37.78
C ALA A 604 -23.47 -0.12 -38.36
N ALA A 605 -22.44 -0.42 -39.16
CA ALA A 605 -22.21 -1.76 -39.70
C ALA A 605 -21.93 -2.79 -38.60
N VAL A 606 -21.13 -2.43 -37.59
CA VAL A 606 -20.83 -3.33 -36.45
C VAL A 606 -22.06 -3.59 -35.59
N ILE A 607 -22.92 -2.58 -35.39
CA ILE A 607 -24.15 -2.71 -34.59
C ILE A 607 -25.22 -3.55 -35.32
N THR A 608 -25.35 -3.38 -36.64
CA THR A 608 -26.43 -4.01 -37.42
C THR A 608 -26.12 -5.45 -37.81
N ASN A 609 -24.86 -5.77 -38.07
CA ASN A 609 -24.47 -7.10 -38.53
C ASN A 609 -24.00 -7.98 -37.36
N LYS A 610 -24.82 -8.97 -36.99
CA LYS A 610 -24.49 -9.95 -35.94
C LYS A 610 -23.17 -10.70 -36.16
N ARG A 611 -22.69 -10.81 -37.42
CA ARG A 611 -21.38 -11.42 -37.73
C ARG A 611 -20.19 -10.64 -37.18
N PHE A 612 -20.38 -9.35 -36.86
CA PHE A 612 -19.36 -8.49 -36.29
C PHE A 612 -19.40 -8.42 -34.75
N HIS A 613 -20.19 -9.25 -34.06
CA HIS A 613 -20.26 -9.27 -32.59
C HIS A 613 -19.09 -10.03 -31.92
N TYR A 614 -17.87 -9.72 -32.32
CA TYR A 614 -16.63 -10.25 -31.74
C TYR A 614 -15.76 -9.13 -31.14
N PRO A 615 -14.93 -9.42 -30.12
CA PRO A 615 -14.08 -8.44 -29.42
C PRO A 615 -13.31 -7.49 -30.35
N PHE A 616 -12.72 -8.02 -31.41
CA PHE A 616 -11.98 -7.23 -32.38
C PHE A 616 -12.81 -6.16 -33.07
N TYR A 617 -14.02 -6.49 -33.52
CA TYR A 617 -14.90 -5.55 -34.22
C TYR A 617 -15.48 -4.51 -33.27
N TYR A 618 -15.64 -4.81 -31.97
CA TYR A 618 -15.97 -3.80 -30.96
C TYR A 618 -14.83 -2.79 -30.75
N LEU A 619 -13.58 -3.24 -30.71
CA LEU A 619 -12.41 -2.35 -30.66
C LEU A 619 -12.26 -1.54 -31.94
N LEU A 620 -12.53 -2.14 -33.10
CA LEU A 620 -12.56 -1.45 -34.40
C LEU A 620 -13.64 -0.37 -34.44
N SER A 621 -14.84 -0.66 -33.92
CA SER A 621 -15.92 0.32 -33.80
C SER A 621 -15.56 1.43 -32.81
N ASN A 622 -14.82 1.15 -31.74
CA ASN A 622 -14.36 2.17 -30.80
C ASN A 622 -13.30 3.09 -31.43
N LEU A 623 -12.44 2.54 -32.29
CA LEU A 623 -11.50 3.34 -33.09
C LEU A 623 -12.25 4.27 -34.08
N ALA A 624 -13.30 3.78 -34.73
CA ALA A 624 -14.17 4.64 -35.57
C ALA A 624 -14.91 5.71 -34.75
N ALA A 625 -15.32 5.41 -33.52
CA ALA A 625 -15.92 6.41 -32.61
C ALA A 625 -14.91 7.49 -32.20
N SER A 626 -13.63 7.13 -32.03
CA SER A 626 -12.54 8.07 -31.79
C SER A 626 -12.30 8.98 -32.99
N ASP A 627 -12.24 8.43 -34.21
CA ASP A 627 -12.11 9.21 -35.45
C ASP A 627 -13.36 10.07 -35.74
N PHE A 628 -14.55 9.64 -35.32
CA PHE A 628 -15.75 10.45 -35.36
C PHE A 628 -15.63 11.68 -34.45
N LEU A 629 -15.11 11.51 -33.22
CA LEU A 629 -14.79 12.63 -32.34
C LEU A 629 -13.71 13.54 -32.94
N ALA A 630 -12.68 12.98 -33.58
CA ALA A 630 -11.68 13.74 -34.33
C ALA A 630 -12.33 14.56 -35.45
N GLY A 631 -13.32 14.00 -36.15
CA GLY A 631 -14.13 14.71 -37.14
C GLY A 631 -14.84 15.93 -36.55
N ILE A 632 -15.49 15.80 -35.39
CA ILE A 632 -16.12 16.93 -34.68
C ILE A 632 -15.08 17.97 -34.30
N ALA A 633 -13.93 17.53 -33.77
CA ALA A 633 -12.82 18.41 -33.39
C ALA A 633 -12.25 19.17 -34.61
N TYR A 634 -12.09 18.51 -35.75
CA TYR A 634 -11.62 19.11 -36.99
C TYR A 634 -12.64 20.09 -37.59
N VAL A 635 -13.95 19.81 -37.52
CA VAL A 635 -14.99 20.78 -37.90
C VAL A 635 -14.82 22.06 -37.07
N TYR A 636 -14.76 21.91 -35.74
CA TYR A 636 -14.60 23.04 -34.83
C TYR A 636 -13.27 23.78 -35.07
N LEU A 637 -12.20 23.07 -35.47
CA LEU A 637 -10.93 23.65 -35.87
C LEU A 637 -11.05 24.47 -37.17
N MET A 638 -11.66 23.91 -38.22
CA MET A 638 -11.76 24.56 -39.53
C MET A 638 -12.55 25.86 -39.48
N PHE A 639 -13.70 25.85 -38.79
CA PHE A 639 -14.52 27.05 -38.62
C PHE A 639 -13.82 28.13 -37.78
N ASN A 640 -12.96 27.74 -36.84
CA ASN A 640 -12.21 28.66 -35.98
C ASN A 640 -10.75 28.89 -36.43
N THR A 641 -10.40 28.61 -37.68
CA THR A 641 -9.05 28.86 -38.25
C THR A 641 -8.96 30.24 -38.90
N GLY A 642 -7.78 30.85 -38.96
CA GLY A 642 -7.55 32.18 -39.54
C GLY A 642 -7.70 33.30 -38.52
N GLU A 643 -8.19 34.47 -38.93
CA GLU A 643 -8.35 35.63 -38.05
C GLU A 643 -9.27 35.37 -36.86
N LEU A 644 -10.30 34.54 -37.06
CA LEU A 644 -11.22 34.12 -35.99
C LEU A 644 -10.52 33.36 -34.86
N SER A 645 -9.37 32.72 -35.13
CA SER A 645 -8.59 32.03 -34.09
C SER A 645 -7.99 32.99 -33.08
N ARG A 646 -7.81 34.28 -33.42
CA ARG A 646 -7.28 35.31 -32.52
C ARG A 646 -8.34 35.93 -31.63
N THR A 647 -9.61 35.89 -32.05
CA THR A 647 -10.74 36.43 -31.28
C THR A 647 -11.31 35.43 -30.27
N LEU A 648 -10.89 34.16 -30.32
CA LEU A 648 -11.29 33.14 -29.35
C LEU A 648 -10.88 33.51 -27.93
N THR A 649 -11.70 33.12 -26.96
CA THR A 649 -11.32 33.14 -25.55
C THR A 649 -10.37 31.99 -25.21
N VAL A 650 -9.64 32.13 -24.10
CA VAL A 650 -8.74 31.08 -23.59
C VAL A 650 -9.48 29.74 -23.40
N LYS A 651 -10.72 29.79 -22.92
CA LYS A 651 -11.57 28.60 -22.68
C LYS A 651 -11.96 27.90 -23.99
N GLU A 652 -12.39 28.66 -24.99
CA GLU A 652 -12.76 28.10 -26.30
C GLU A 652 -11.55 27.49 -27.01
N TYR A 653 -10.38 28.10 -26.87
CA TYR A 653 -9.14 27.52 -27.40
C TYR A 653 -8.80 26.20 -26.71
N PHE A 654 -8.89 26.10 -25.38
CA PHE A 654 -8.67 24.84 -24.67
C PHE A 654 -9.66 23.76 -25.08
N ILE A 655 -10.93 24.09 -25.29
CA ILE A 655 -11.92 23.13 -25.81
C ILE A 655 -11.51 22.68 -27.22
N ARG A 656 -11.13 23.62 -28.09
CA ARG A 656 -10.70 23.33 -29.46
C ARG A 656 -9.51 22.37 -29.51
N GLN A 657 -8.45 22.71 -28.78
CA GLN A 657 -7.21 21.94 -28.79
C GLN A 657 -7.36 20.64 -27.97
N GLY A 658 -8.08 20.69 -26.85
CA GLY A 658 -8.36 19.52 -26.01
C GLY A 658 -9.15 18.46 -26.76
N LEU A 659 -10.15 18.81 -27.58
CA LEU A 659 -10.88 17.82 -28.39
C LEU A 659 -9.97 17.10 -29.39
N LEU A 660 -9.00 17.80 -29.98
CA LEU A 660 -7.99 17.20 -30.87
C LEU A 660 -7.08 16.25 -30.08
N ASP A 661 -6.58 16.68 -28.93
CA ASP A 661 -5.67 15.90 -28.08
C ASP A 661 -6.34 14.65 -27.48
N VAL A 662 -7.61 14.76 -27.06
CA VAL A 662 -8.44 13.63 -26.60
C VAL A 662 -8.66 12.64 -27.75
N SER A 663 -9.02 13.12 -28.94
CA SER A 663 -9.28 12.25 -30.09
C SER A 663 -8.02 11.49 -30.54
N LEU A 664 -6.86 12.15 -30.52
CA LEU A 664 -5.56 11.53 -30.81
C LEU A 664 -5.21 10.47 -29.78
N SER A 665 -5.34 10.79 -28.48
CA SER A 665 -5.06 9.86 -27.38
C SER A 665 -5.98 8.65 -27.41
N ALA A 666 -7.26 8.86 -27.72
CA ALA A 666 -8.25 7.79 -27.83
C ALA A 666 -7.93 6.87 -29.01
N SER A 667 -7.54 7.40 -30.17
CA SER A 667 -7.15 6.59 -31.32
C SER A 667 -5.87 5.81 -31.04
N LEU A 668 -4.89 6.41 -30.38
CA LEU A 668 -3.63 5.78 -29.98
C LEU A 668 -3.81 4.63 -28.98
N ALA A 669 -4.53 4.90 -27.89
CA ALA A 669 -4.80 3.89 -26.87
C ALA A 669 -5.66 2.75 -27.44
N ASN A 670 -6.62 3.05 -28.33
CA ASN A 670 -7.35 2.01 -29.06
C ASN A 670 -6.45 1.15 -29.94
N LEU A 671 -5.53 1.75 -30.71
CA LEU A 671 -4.59 1.01 -31.53
C LEU A 671 -3.64 0.14 -30.70
N LEU A 672 -3.21 0.61 -29.53
CA LEU A 672 -2.41 -0.18 -28.59
C LEU A 672 -3.20 -1.37 -28.03
N VAL A 673 -4.47 -1.19 -27.66
CA VAL A 673 -5.34 -2.28 -27.19
C VAL A 673 -5.60 -3.28 -28.32
N ILE A 674 -5.80 -2.82 -29.56
CA ILE A 674 -5.89 -3.70 -30.75
C ILE A 674 -4.57 -4.46 -30.96
N ALA A 675 -3.42 -3.82 -30.76
CA ALA A 675 -2.11 -4.47 -30.87
C ALA A 675 -1.93 -5.58 -29.84
N LEU A 676 -2.34 -5.34 -28.60
CA LEU A 676 -2.29 -6.32 -27.51
C LEU A 676 -3.26 -7.47 -27.73
N GLU A 677 -4.50 -7.19 -28.15
CA GLU A 677 -5.48 -8.22 -28.51
C GLU A 677 -4.96 -9.12 -29.64
N ARG A 678 -4.36 -8.51 -30.66
CA ARG A 678 -3.77 -9.23 -31.80
C ARG A 678 -2.55 -10.03 -31.42
N TYR A 679 -1.70 -9.51 -30.54
CA TYR A 679 -0.59 -10.25 -29.98
C TYR A 679 -1.07 -11.52 -29.26
N ILE A 680 -2.06 -11.39 -28.36
CA ILE A 680 -2.58 -12.49 -27.56
C ILE A 680 -3.29 -13.54 -28.42
N SER A 681 -4.14 -13.12 -29.37
CA SER A 681 -4.88 -14.06 -30.24
C SER A 681 -3.96 -14.84 -31.18
N VAL A 682 -2.95 -14.17 -31.75
CA VAL A 682 -1.99 -14.78 -32.70
C VAL A 682 -1.00 -15.72 -32.02
N MET A 683 -0.45 -15.35 -30.85
CA MET A 683 0.45 -16.24 -30.11
C MET A 683 -0.26 -17.52 -29.67
N ASN A 684 -1.55 -17.42 -29.35
CA ASN A 684 -2.39 -18.55 -28.96
C ASN A 684 -3.03 -19.31 -30.15
N TRP A 685 -2.76 -18.92 -31.40
CA TRP A 685 -3.30 -19.55 -32.62
C TRP A 685 -4.83 -19.64 -32.68
N LYS A 686 -5.53 -18.68 -32.07
CA LYS A 686 -6.99 -18.59 -32.10
C LYS A 686 -7.43 -17.52 -33.11
N VAL A 687 -8.38 -17.86 -33.97
CA VAL A 687 -8.94 -16.92 -34.98
C VAL A 687 -9.71 -15.77 -34.30
N HIS A 688 -10.30 -16.05 -33.14
CA HIS A 688 -11.02 -15.08 -32.32
C HIS A 688 -10.47 -15.12 -30.88
N SER A 689 -10.24 -13.96 -30.28
CA SER A 689 -9.77 -13.85 -28.90
C SER A 689 -10.85 -14.29 -27.89
N ASN A 690 -10.46 -14.95 -26.81
CA ASN A 690 -11.33 -15.36 -25.69
C ASN A 690 -11.66 -14.18 -24.74
N LEU A 691 -11.56 -12.93 -25.21
CA LEU A 691 -11.94 -11.76 -24.42
C LEU A 691 -13.46 -11.73 -24.23
N THR A 692 -13.89 -11.88 -22.99
CA THR A 692 -15.31 -11.74 -22.62
C THR A 692 -15.80 -10.33 -22.94
N LYS A 693 -17.08 -10.18 -23.30
CA LYS A 693 -17.71 -8.87 -23.56
C LYS A 693 -17.47 -7.86 -22.42
N ARG A 694 -17.58 -8.29 -21.16
CA ARG A 694 -17.31 -7.45 -19.96
C ARG A 694 -15.89 -6.85 -19.96
N ARG A 695 -14.86 -7.66 -20.25
CA ARG A 695 -13.46 -7.20 -20.32
C ARG A 695 -13.23 -6.21 -21.46
N VAL A 696 -13.87 -6.42 -22.62
CA VAL A 696 -13.76 -5.49 -23.77
C VAL A 696 -14.41 -4.15 -23.43
N THR A 697 -15.59 -4.16 -22.79
CA THR A 697 -16.26 -2.94 -22.34
C THR A 697 -15.41 -2.18 -21.31
N LEU A 698 -14.80 -2.86 -20.34
CA LEU A 698 -13.90 -2.23 -19.37
C LEU A 698 -12.67 -1.59 -20.04
N LEU A 699 -12.07 -2.26 -21.03
CA LEU A 699 -10.93 -1.70 -21.79
C LEU A 699 -11.34 -0.45 -22.56
N ILE A 700 -12.53 -0.42 -23.17
CA ILE A 700 -13.07 0.75 -23.87
C ILE A 700 -13.26 1.93 -22.89
N VAL A 701 -13.87 1.70 -21.72
CA VAL A 701 -14.05 2.74 -20.69
C VAL A 701 -12.70 3.29 -20.23
N LEU A 702 -11.71 2.43 -20.01
CA LEU A 702 -10.37 2.83 -19.60
C LEU A 702 -9.63 3.64 -20.67
N VAL A 703 -9.77 3.26 -21.95
CA VAL A 703 -9.24 4.05 -23.07
C VAL A 703 -9.81 5.46 -23.08
N TRP A 704 -11.12 5.62 -22.93
CA TRP A 704 -11.76 6.94 -22.91
C TRP A 704 -11.36 7.76 -21.68
N ALA A 705 -11.31 7.14 -20.50
CA ALA A 705 -10.89 7.81 -19.26
C ALA A 705 -9.46 8.37 -19.35
N ILE A 706 -8.50 7.57 -19.83
CA ILE A 706 -7.11 8.00 -20.02
C ILE A 706 -7.02 9.12 -21.07
N SER A 707 -7.78 9.02 -22.16
CA SER A 707 -7.73 10.00 -23.24
C SER A 707 -8.30 11.35 -22.84
N ILE A 708 -9.43 11.36 -22.12
CA ILE A 708 -10.05 12.58 -21.59
C ILE A 708 -9.12 13.23 -20.57
N PHE A 709 -8.54 12.43 -19.67
CA PHE A 709 -7.58 12.93 -18.69
C PHE A 709 -6.39 13.60 -19.38
N MET A 710 -5.75 12.90 -20.32
CA MET A 710 -4.60 13.40 -21.07
C MET A 710 -4.88 14.70 -21.83
N GLY A 711 -6.06 14.84 -22.47
CA GLY A 711 -6.45 16.09 -23.13
C GLY A 711 -6.87 17.23 -22.18
N ALA A 712 -7.20 16.94 -20.92
CA ALA A 712 -7.54 17.93 -19.90
C ALA A 712 -6.32 18.46 -19.11
N VAL A 713 -5.17 17.78 -19.16
CA VAL A 713 -3.96 18.18 -18.41
C VAL A 713 -3.54 19.66 -18.63
N PRO A 714 -3.56 20.22 -19.85
CA PRO A 714 -3.25 21.63 -20.06
C PRO A 714 -4.25 22.59 -19.42
N SER A 715 -5.54 22.25 -19.41
CA SER A 715 -6.58 23.08 -18.80
C SER A 715 -6.57 23.00 -17.27
N LEU A 716 -6.04 21.92 -16.70
CA LEU A 716 -5.85 21.71 -15.26
C LEU A 716 -4.58 22.38 -14.68
N GLY A 717 -3.79 23.08 -15.50
CA GLY A 717 -2.71 23.95 -15.01
C GLY A 717 -1.35 23.78 -15.68
N TRP A 718 -1.14 22.80 -16.56
CA TRP A 718 0.14 22.62 -17.28
C TRP A 718 0.21 23.48 -18.57
N ASN A 719 -0.05 24.77 -18.44
CA ASN A 719 -0.08 25.75 -19.53
C ASN A 719 0.88 26.93 -19.29
N CYS A 720 1.04 27.81 -20.27
CA CYS A 720 1.96 28.95 -20.18
C CYS A 720 1.25 30.29 -19.88
N ILE A 721 -0.02 30.26 -19.41
CA ILE A 721 -0.84 31.47 -19.22
C ILE A 721 -0.23 32.41 -18.17
N CYS A 722 0.42 31.83 -17.16
CA CYS A 722 1.17 32.58 -16.16
C CYS A 722 2.60 32.86 -16.63
N ASN A 723 3.20 32.02 -17.49
CA ASN A 723 4.57 32.19 -17.99
C ASN A 723 4.67 32.36 -19.51
N ILE A 724 4.50 33.59 -20.00
CA ILE A 724 4.48 33.88 -21.44
C ILE A 724 5.79 33.46 -22.14
N SER A 725 6.95 33.52 -21.48
CA SER A 725 8.23 33.14 -22.10
C SER A 725 8.32 31.65 -22.43
N ASP A 726 7.56 30.82 -21.74
CA ASP A 726 7.52 29.36 -21.93
C ASP A 726 6.46 28.92 -22.95
N CYS A 727 5.77 29.87 -23.59
CA CYS A 727 4.77 29.56 -24.60
C CYS A 727 5.39 29.00 -25.89
N SER A 728 4.69 28.01 -26.44
CA SER A 728 4.96 27.42 -27.74
C SER A 728 4.59 28.37 -28.88
N ARG A 729 5.30 28.27 -30.02
CA ARG A 729 4.93 29.02 -31.24
C ARG A 729 3.80 28.33 -32.01
N LEU A 730 3.71 26.99 -31.96
CA LEU A 730 2.64 26.23 -32.62
C LEU A 730 1.31 26.30 -31.87
N ALA A 731 1.34 26.28 -30.53
CA ALA A 731 0.19 26.28 -29.65
C ALA A 731 0.33 27.38 -28.58
N PRO A 732 -0.10 28.63 -28.85
CA PRO A 732 0.33 29.81 -28.07
C PRO A 732 -0.14 29.94 -26.61
N ILE A 733 -0.83 28.95 -26.04
CA ILE A 733 -1.15 28.89 -24.60
C ILE A 733 -0.58 27.63 -23.93
N PHE A 734 0.00 26.73 -24.71
CA PHE A 734 0.56 25.47 -24.22
C PHE A 734 2.01 25.72 -23.83
N SER A 735 2.41 25.17 -22.68
CA SER A 735 3.80 25.23 -22.25
C SER A 735 4.66 24.32 -23.14
N ARG A 736 5.87 24.77 -23.46
CA ARG A 736 6.85 23.94 -24.20
C ARG A 736 7.15 22.63 -23.49
N SER A 737 7.20 22.64 -22.15
CA SER A 737 7.41 21.43 -21.35
C SER A 737 6.29 20.39 -21.51
N TYR A 738 5.03 20.83 -21.56
CA TYR A 738 3.90 19.95 -21.85
C TYR A 738 4.00 19.35 -23.26
N LEU A 739 4.33 20.15 -24.27
CA LEU A 739 4.49 19.64 -25.64
C LEU A 739 5.61 18.60 -25.76
N ILE A 740 6.73 18.78 -25.05
CA ILE A 740 7.81 17.79 -25.00
C ILE A 740 7.30 16.48 -24.39
N PHE A 741 6.66 16.56 -23.22
CA PHE A 741 6.10 15.40 -22.53
C PHE A 741 5.09 14.67 -23.43
N TRP A 742 4.14 15.41 -24.00
CA TRP A 742 3.12 14.90 -24.89
C TRP A 742 3.74 14.19 -26.11
N SER A 743 4.64 14.86 -26.83
CA SER A 743 5.25 14.31 -28.03
C SER A 743 6.11 13.08 -27.74
N VAL A 744 6.94 13.11 -26.69
CA VAL A 744 7.79 11.98 -26.31
C VAL A 744 6.95 10.78 -25.87
N SER A 745 5.93 11.00 -25.02
CA SER A 745 5.02 9.94 -24.58
C SER A 745 4.34 9.24 -25.75
N ASN A 746 3.81 10.00 -26.71
CA ASN A 746 3.16 9.44 -27.89
C ASN A 746 4.14 8.73 -28.84
N LEU A 747 5.38 9.25 -29.01
CA LEU A 747 6.43 8.58 -29.78
C LEU A 747 6.89 7.25 -29.16
N VAL A 748 6.95 7.18 -27.82
CA VAL A 748 7.25 5.92 -27.10
C VAL A 748 6.14 4.90 -27.34
N VAL A 749 4.88 5.33 -27.27
CA VAL A 749 3.73 4.45 -27.55
C VAL A 749 3.78 3.94 -29.01
N PHE A 750 4.18 4.75 -29.98
CA PHE A 750 4.45 4.29 -31.35
C PHE A 750 5.56 3.27 -31.45
N LEU A 751 6.69 3.50 -30.77
CA LEU A 751 7.80 2.56 -30.77
C LEU A 751 7.38 1.21 -30.19
N VAL A 752 6.61 1.20 -29.09
CA VAL A 752 6.06 -0.02 -28.49
C VAL A 752 5.13 -0.74 -29.48
N MET A 753 4.22 -0.02 -30.14
CA MET A 753 3.35 -0.62 -31.16
C MET A 753 4.16 -1.25 -32.29
N VAL A 754 5.15 -0.54 -32.85
CA VAL A 754 6.02 -1.06 -33.91
C VAL A 754 6.72 -2.34 -33.45
N VAL A 755 7.31 -2.36 -32.25
CA VAL A 755 7.98 -3.55 -31.69
C VAL A 755 7.02 -4.74 -31.60
N ILE A 756 5.80 -4.53 -31.09
CA ILE A 756 4.78 -5.59 -30.98
C ILE A 756 4.45 -6.16 -32.38
N TYR A 757 4.20 -5.30 -33.37
CA TYR A 757 3.86 -5.77 -34.72
C TYR A 757 5.04 -6.40 -35.46
N THR A 758 6.27 -5.90 -35.27
CA THR A 758 7.47 -6.55 -35.82
C THR A 758 7.64 -7.95 -35.22
N ARG A 759 7.38 -8.12 -33.91
CA ARG A 759 7.37 -9.44 -33.25
C ARG A 759 6.27 -10.35 -33.81
N ILE A 760 5.05 -9.85 -33.98
CA ILE A 760 3.94 -10.62 -34.58
C ILE A 760 4.29 -11.02 -36.01
N TYR A 761 4.76 -10.09 -36.83
CA TYR A 761 5.10 -10.33 -38.24
C TYR A 761 6.24 -11.34 -38.40
N THR A 762 7.32 -11.19 -37.62
CA THR A 762 8.46 -12.13 -37.66
C THR A 762 8.05 -13.52 -37.17
N TYR A 763 7.23 -13.61 -36.12
CA TYR A 763 6.68 -14.88 -35.62
C TYR A 763 5.81 -15.58 -36.69
N VAL A 764 4.85 -14.85 -37.28
CA VAL A 764 3.95 -15.40 -38.31
C VAL A 764 4.73 -15.79 -39.57
N LYS A 765 5.71 -14.99 -40.01
CA LYS A 765 6.56 -15.28 -41.17
C LYS A 765 7.39 -16.55 -40.95
N ARG A 766 8.04 -16.69 -39.79
CA ARG A 766 8.82 -17.89 -39.42
C ARG A 766 7.94 -19.14 -39.37
N LYS A 767 6.79 -19.05 -38.70
CA LYS A 767 5.88 -20.19 -38.53
C LYS A 767 5.17 -20.58 -39.84
N THR A 768 4.86 -19.62 -40.72
CA THR A 768 4.31 -19.90 -42.06
C THR A 768 5.36 -20.53 -42.98
N ALA A 769 6.62 -20.09 -42.90
CA ALA A 769 7.73 -20.69 -43.68
C ALA A 769 7.98 -22.16 -43.29
N MET A 770 7.87 -22.51 -42.00
CA MET A 770 8.01 -23.89 -41.52
C MET A 770 6.83 -24.82 -41.90
N LEU A 771 5.66 -24.26 -42.24
CA LEU A 771 4.43 -25.01 -42.54
C LEU A 771 4.17 -25.22 -44.06
N THR A 772 5.15 -24.95 -44.92
CA THR A 772 5.02 -25.08 -46.38
C THR A 772 6.05 -26.10 -46.90
N PRO A 773 5.78 -27.42 -46.75
CA PRO A 773 5.27 -28.21 -47.88
C PRO A 773 4.24 -29.30 -47.47
N HIS A 774 3.33 -29.70 -48.37
CA HIS A 774 2.40 -30.86 -48.28
C HIS A 774 0.95 -30.72 -47.74
N THR A 775 0.22 -29.61 -47.90
CA THR A 775 -1.26 -29.73 -47.76
C THR A 775 -2.06 -28.74 -48.60
N SER A 776 -2.57 -29.21 -49.74
CA SER A 776 -3.37 -28.42 -50.69
C SER A 776 -4.82 -28.14 -50.26
N GLY A 777 -5.37 -28.87 -49.27
CA GLY A 777 -6.78 -28.75 -48.86
C GLY A 777 -7.09 -27.71 -47.75
N SER A 778 -6.08 -27.23 -47.00
CA SER A 778 -6.26 -26.34 -45.83
C SER A 778 -5.68 -24.93 -46.05
N ILE A 779 -5.61 -24.48 -47.31
CA ILE A 779 -4.97 -23.21 -47.66
C ILE A 779 -5.88 -22.01 -47.36
N ASN A 780 -7.20 -22.16 -47.52
CA ASN A 780 -8.16 -21.05 -47.31
C ASN A 780 -8.36 -20.70 -45.82
N ARG A 781 -8.42 -21.68 -44.91
CA ARG A 781 -8.62 -21.43 -43.46
C ARG A 781 -7.38 -20.85 -42.76
N LYS A 782 -6.19 -21.08 -43.32
CA LYS A 782 -4.90 -20.55 -42.82
C LYS A 782 -4.58 -19.14 -43.36
N ARG A 783 -5.16 -18.73 -44.50
CA ARG A 783 -4.95 -17.39 -45.11
C ARG A 783 -5.75 -16.27 -44.46
N THR A 784 -6.91 -16.56 -43.87
CA THR A 784 -7.80 -15.57 -43.21
C THR A 784 -7.13 -14.78 -42.08
N PRO A 785 -6.44 -15.41 -41.10
CA PRO A 785 -5.74 -14.66 -40.05
C PRO A 785 -4.57 -13.81 -40.59
N ILE A 786 -3.87 -14.28 -41.63
CA ILE A 786 -2.77 -13.52 -42.28
C ILE A 786 -3.31 -12.29 -43.03
N LYS A 787 -4.44 -12.41 -43.73
CA LYS A 787 -5.10 -11.28 -44.40
C LYS A 787 -5.53 -10.22 -43.39
N LEU A 788 -6.14 -10.63 -42.27
CA LEU A 788 -6.60 -9.73 -41.21
C LEU A 788 -5.45 -9.01 -40.49
N ILE A 789 -4.32 -9.69 -40.25
CA ILE A 789 -3.10 -9.08 -39.70
C ILE A 789 -2.52 -8.03 -40.66
N LYS A 790 -2.50 -8.30 -41.98
CA LYS A 790 -2.06 -7.32 -42.98
C LYS A 790 -2.94 -6.06 -42.96
N THR A 791 -4.25 -6.20 -42.79
CA THR A 791 -5.17 -5.06 -42.67
C THR A 791 -4.82 -4.20 -41.45
N VAL A 792 -4.64 -4.81 -40.28
CA VAL A 792 -4.30 -4.08 -39.04
C VAL A 792 -2.91 -3.42 -39.12
N MET A 793 -1.92 -4.07 -39.73
CA MET A 793 -0.59 -3.47 -39.94
C MET A 793 -0.63 -2.27 -40.91
N VAL A 794 -1.51 -2.29 -41.92
CA VAL A 794 -1.68 -1.15 -42.85
C VAL A 794 -2.34 0.04 -42.15
N VAL A 795 -3.38 -0.20 -41.34
CA VAL A 795 -4.05 0.85 -40.53
C VAL A 795 -3.06 1.50 -39.56
N LEU A 796 -2.27 0.68 -38.86
CA LEU A 796 -1.26 1.15 -37.92
C LEU A 796 -0.10 1.89 -38.61
N GLY A 797 0.38 1.37 -39.73
CA GLY A 797 1.44 2.01 -40.52
C GLY A 797 1.01 3.37 -41.06
N ALA A 798 -0.23 3.48 -41.56
CA ALA A 798 -0.81 4.75 -41.98
C ALA A 798 -0.86 5.74 -40.79
N PHE A 799 -1.30 5.28 -39.62
CA PHE A 799 -1.35 6.10 -38.41
C PHE A 799 0.02 6.64 -37.99
N VAL A 800 1.04 5.78 -37.92
CA VAL A 800 2.40 6.18 -37.54
C VAL A 800 2.98 7.16 -38.55
N ILE A 801 2.82 6.90 -39.85
CA ILE A 801 3.33 7.79 -40.92
C ILE A 801 2.63 9.15 -40.88
N CYS A 802 1.32 9.17 -40.63
CA CYS A 802 0.54 10.41 -40.63
C CYS A 802 0.76 11.29 -39.39
N TRP A 803 1.14 10.70 -38.25
CA TRP A 803 1.27 11.45 -36.99
C TRP A 803 2.72 11.71 -36.56
N THR A 804 3.67 10.84 -36.94
CA THR A 804 5.09 11.01 -36.55
C THR A 804 5.68 12.37 -36.97
N PRO A 805 5.47 12.86 -38.21
CA PRO A 805 5.95 14.20 -38.58
C PRO A 805 5.36 15.31 -37.71
N GLY A 806 4.10 15.17 -37.30
CA GLY A 806 3.42 16.12 -36.42
C GLY A 806 4.01 16.14 -35.01
N LEU A 807 4.21 14.97 -34.42
CA LEU A 807 4.81 14.84 -33.09
C LEU A 807 6.26 15.30 -33.06
N VAL A 808 7.04 15.03 -34.12
CA VAL A 808 8.42 15.50 -34.25
C VAL A 808 8.47 17.03 -34.35
N VAL A 809 7.58 17.66 -35.12
CA VAL A 809 7.54 19.12 -35.21
C VAL A 809 7.07 19.77 -33.90
N LEU A 810 6.09 19.17 -33.21
CA LEU A 810 5.70 19.60 -31.85
C LEU A 810 6.85 19.47 -30.85
N LEU A 811 7.66 18.40 -30.97
CA LEU A 811 8.86 18.22 -30.15
C LEU A 811 9.93 19.26 -30.46
N LEU A 812 10.19 19.55 -31.73
CA LEU A 812 11.15 20.59 -32.15
C LEU A 812 10.74 21.99 -31.69
N ASP A 813 9.43 22.29 -31.68
CA ASP A 813 8.90 23.53 -31.14
C ASP A 813 9.00 23.58 -29.60
N GLY A 814 8.72 22.47 -28.92
CA GLY A 814 8.96 22.32 -27.48
C GLY A 814 10.43 22.54 -27.10
N LEU A 815 11.37 22.06 -27.92
CA LEU A 815 12.82 22.26 -27.76
C LEU A 815 13.32 23.66 -28.18
N ASN A 816 12.42 24.56 -28.59
CA ASN A 816 12.72 25.93 -29.01
C ASN A 816 13.70 26.02 -30.21
N CYS A 817 13.54 25.17 -31.22
CA CYS A 817 14.37 25.23 -32.43
C CYS A 817 14.02 26.45 -33.30
N THR A 818 14.89 27.47 -33.29
CA THR A 818 14.70 28.70 -34.05
C THR A 818 14.96 28.56 -35.56
N GLY A 819 15.80 27.60 -35.97
CA GLY A 819 16.13 27.34 -37.39
C GLY A 819 15.21 26.36 -38.12
N CYS A 820 14.23 25.75 -37.44
CA CYS A 820 13.44 24.64 -37.97
C CYS A 820 12.21 25.05 -38.81
N ASN A 821 11.94 26.36 -39.00
CA ASN A 821 10.80 26.88 -39.79
C ASN A 821 9.45 26.19 -39.49
N VAL A 822 9.21 25.83 -38.22
CA VAL A 822 8.08 24.99 -37.76
C VAL A 822 6.70 25.53 -38.13
N MET A 823 6.60 26.86 -38.29
CA MET A 823 5.35 27.57 -38.59
C MET A 823 4.88 27.36 -40.04
N LYS A 824 5.80 27.20 -41.00
CA LYS A 824 5.45 26.87 -42.40
C LYS A 824 4.92 25.43 -42.52
N THR A 825 5.42 24.53 -41.67
CA THR A 825 5.14 23.10 -41.73
C THR A 825 3.81 22.74 -41.07
N LYS A 826 3.32 23.53 -40.09
CA LYS A 826 2.03 23.34 -39.39
C LYS A 826 0.84 23.03 -40.32
N ARG A 827 0.77 23.68 -41.48
CA ARG A 827 -0.33 23.52 -42.47
C ARG A 827 -0.36 22.11 -43.07
N TRP A 828 0.81 21.61 -43.46
CA TRP A 828 0.96 20.26 -44.02
C TRP A 828 0.73 19.18 -42.97
N LEU A 829 1.10 19.43 -41.72
CA LEU A 829 0.88 18.49 -40.60
C LEU A 829 -0.60 18.30 -40.28
N LEU A 830 -1.37 19.38 -40.31
CA LEU A 830 -2.82 19.33 -40.06
C LEU A 830 -3.54 18.56 -41.16
N LEU A 831 -3.16 18.75 -42.42
CA LEU A 831 -3.65 17.94 -43.55
C LEU A 831 -3.31 16.45 -43.38
N LEU A 832 -2.09 16.14 -42.95
CA LEU A 832 -1.62 14.77 -42.72
C LEU A 832 -2.42 14.08 -41.59
N ALA A 833 -2.75 14.82 -40.53
CA ALA A 833 -3.56 14.35 -39.41
C ALA A 833 -5.04 14.11 -39.80
N VAL A 834 -5.62 14.97 -40.65
CA VAL A 834 -6.98 14.79 -41.18
C VAL A 834 -7.04 13.56 -42.10
N LEU A 835 -6.03 13.37 -42.96
CA LEU A 835 -5.96 12.21 -43.86
C LEU A 835 -5.97 10.88 -43.10
N ASN A 836 -5.36 10.80 -41.92
CA ASN A 836 -5.37 9.60 -41.11
C ASN A 836 -6.79 9.09 -40.79
N SER A 837 -7.68 9.98 -40.33
CA SER A 837 -9.07 9.61 -40.00
C SER A 837 -9.94 9.33 -41.23
N VAL A 838 -9.55 9.83 -42.42
CA VAL A 838 -10.15 9.48 -43.72
C VAL A 838 -9.72 8.08 -44.16
N MET A 839 -8.45 7.73 -43.94
CA MET A 839 -7.87 6.46 -44.41
C MET A 839 -8.45 5.24 -43.69
N ASN A 840 -8.84 5.36 -42.42
CA ASN A 840 -9.30 4.22 -41.62
C ASN A 840 -10.52 3.49 -42.25
N PRO A 841 -11.67 4.15 -42.51
CA PRO A 841 -12.80 3.52 -43.22
C PRO A 841 -12.47 3.02 -44.63
N CYS A 842 -11.61 3.74 -45.37
CA CYS A 842 -11.17 3.33 -46.70
C CYS A 842 -10.38 2.01 -46.65
N ILE A 843 -9.50 1.85 -45.67
CA ILE A 843 -8.73 0.63 -45.47
C ILE A 843 -9.64 -0.53 -45.08
N TYR A 844 -10.61 -0.31 -44.18
CA TYR A 844 -11.55 -1.35 -43.78
C TYR A 844 -12.43 -1.81 -44.95
N SER A 845 -12.98 -0.87 -45.72
CA SER A 845 -13.85 -1.16 -46.86
C SER A 845 -13.12 -1.87 -48.01
N TYR A 846 -11.84 -1.56 -48.24
CA TYR A 846 -11.06 -2.21 -49.28
C TYR A 846 -10.53 -3.60 -48.87
N LYS A 847 -10.28 -3.82 -47.57
CA LYS A 847 -9.62 -5.04 -47.08
C LYS A 847 -10.56 -6.10 -46.55
N ASP A 848 -11.76 -5.74 -46.10
CA ASP A 848 -12.77 -6.66 -45.57
C ASP A 848 -14.00 -6.68 -46.50
N GLU A 849 -14.12 -7.74 -47.32
CA GLU A 849 -15.22 -7.94 -48.26
C GLU A 849 -16.58 -8.03 -47.56
N GLU A 850 -16.64 -8.55 -46.34
CA GLU A 850 -17.88 -8.64 -45.54
C GLU A 850 -18.30 -7.26 -45.04
N MET A 851 -17.33 -6.42 -44.67
CA MET A 851 -17.57 -5.03 -44.28
C MET A 851 -18.07 -4.20 -45.47
N TRP A 852 -17.46 -4.37 -46.64
CA TRP A 852 -17.88 -3.70 -47.88
C TRP A 852 -19.28 -4.10 -48.34
N THR A 853 -19.62 -5.38 -48.29
CA THR A 853 -20.97 -5.86 -48.60
C THR A 853 -22.00 -5.33 -47.60
N THR A 854 -21.65 -5.23 -46.32
CA THR A 854 -22.50 -4.61 -45.29
C THR A 854 -22.72 -3.12 -45.57
N PHE A 855 -21.68 -2.39 -45.98
CA PHE A 855 -21.81 -0.97 -46.39
C PHE A 855 -22.74 -0.79 -47.60
N LYS A 856 -22.60 -1.62 -48.64
CA LYS A 856 -23.52 -1.62 -49.80
C LYS A 856 -24.97 -1.87 -49.38
N ASN A 857 -25.18 -2.77 -48.42
CA ASN A 857 -26.53 -3.09 -47.93
C ASN A 857 -27.11 -1.93 -47.10
N LEU A 858 -26.32 -1.29 -46.24
CA LEU A 858 -26.74 -0.09 -45.49
C LEU A 858 -27.10 1.07 -46.43
N MET A 859 -26.29 1.32 -47.45
CA MET A 859 -26.56 2.34 -48.47
C MET A 859 -27.81 2.02 -49.31
N ARG A 860 -28.05 0.74 -49.64
CA ARG A 860 -29.29 0.30 -50.32
C ARG A 860 -30.53 0.40 -49.44
N CYS A 861 -30.40 0.21 -48.13
CA CYS A 861 -31.50 0.39 -47.17
C CYS A 861 -31.88 1.87 -46.98
N ILE A 862 -30.92 2.80 -47.11
CA ILE A 862 -31.18 4.24 -47.12
C ILE A 862 -31.90 4.65 -48.43
N GLY A 863 -31.59 3.99 -49.56
CA GLY A 863 -32.26 4.24 -50.85
C GLY A 863 -33.65 3.60 -51.03
N ASN A 864 -33.95 2.48 -50.35
CA ASN A 864 -35.23 1.74 -50.48
C ASN A 864 -36.15 1.84 -49.24
N GLY A 865 -35.90 2.81 -48.36
CA GLY A 865 -36.63 3.03 -47.11
C GLY A 865 -38.14 3.32 -47.25
N THR A 866 -38.66 3.54 -48.46
CA THR A 866 -40.09 3.78 -48.71
C THR A 866 -40.91 2.54 -49.10
N ARG A 867 -40.37 1.31 -49.17
CA ARG A 867 -41.17 0.15 -49.65
C ARG A 867 -41.29 -1.08 -48.76
N ARG A 868 -40.66 -1.16 -47.59
CA ARG A 868 -40.63 -2.42 -46.79
C ARG A 868 -41.36 -2.39 -45.44
N GLN A 869 -42.28 -1.46 -45.22
CA GLN A 869 -43.15 -1.44 -44.04
C GLN A 869 -44.54 -2.08 -44.25
N ARG A 870 -44.81 -2.71 -45.41
CA ARG A 870 -46.15 -3.25 -45.73
C ARG A 870 -46.32 -4.78 -45.74
N SER A 871 -45.34 -5.56 -45.28
CA SER A 871 -45.44 -7.04 -45.35
C SER A 871 -45.03 -7.76 -44.06
N THR A 872 -45.56 -7.33 -42.92
CA THR A 872 -45.42 -8.08 -41.65
C THR A 872 -46.70 -8.10 -40.80
N LYS A 873 -47.84 -7.72 -41.40
CA LYS A 873 -49.17 -7.78 -40.75
C LYS A 873 -50.17 -8.74 -41.42
N ALA A 874 -49.76 -9.57 -42.38
CA ALA A 874 -50.72 -10.36 -43.18
C ALA A 874 -50.73 -11.90 -42.98
N ASN A 875 -49.70 -12.56 -42.44
CA ASN A 875 -49.66 -14.04 -42.43
C ASN A 875 -49.62 -14.66 -41.01
N ALA A 876 -50.43 -14.14 -40.09
CA ALA A 876 -50.78 -14.83 -38.85
C ALA A 876 -52.27 -15.17 -38.87
N ARG A 877 -52.67 -16.11 -39.74
CA ARG A 877 -53.93 -16.90 -39.72
C ARG A 877 -54.04 -17.74 -40.99
N ALA A 878 -53.85 -19.05 -40.88
CA ALA A 878 -54.44 -20.14 -41.69
C ALA A 878 -53.72 -21.45 -41.31
N LEU A 879 -54.43 -22.35 -40.60
CA LEU A 879 -54.81 -23.71 -41.06
C LEU A 879 -53.61 -24.68 -41.10
N SER A 880 -53.47 -25.67 -40.20
CA SER A 880 -54.31 -26.87 -39.96
C SER A 880 -54.45 -27.79 -41.17
N SER A 881 -54.40 -29.11 -40.90
CA SER A 881 -54.37 -30.28 -41.81
C SER A 881 -52.98 -30.53 -42.43
N GLY A 882 -52.45 -31.74 -42.57
CA GLY A 882 -52.89 -33.13 -42.41
C GLY A 882 -51.80 -33.96 -43.12
N GLN A 883 -51.31 -35.07 -42.53
CA GLN A 883 -51.44 -36.46 -43.04
C GLN A 883 -51.01 -36.68 -44.51
N ASP A 884 -50.27 -37.69 -44.96
CA ASP A 884 -49.75 -38.98 -44.48
C ASP A 884 -48.60 -39.33 -45.48
N THR A 885 -47.62 -40.21 -45.25
CA THR A 885 -47.73 -41.67 -45.39
C THR A 885 -46.31 -42.31 -45.37
N GLY A 886 -46.20 -43.47 -44.69
CA GLY A 886 -45.31 -44.63 -44.97
C GLY A 886 -43.77 -44.45 -44.89
N ASN A 887 -42.97 -45.36 -44.34
CA ASN A 887 -43.19 -46.74 -43.95
C ASN A 887 -41.97 -47.27 -43.18
N SER A 888 -42.17 -48.36 -42.43
CA SER A 888 -41.21 -49.30 -41.82
C SER A 888 -40.65 -49.02 -40.40
N GLN A 889 -40.91 -50.01 -39.54
CA GLN A 889 -40.48 -50.22 -38.16
C GLN A 889 -39.95 -51.68 -38.08
N PRO A 890 -39.41 -52.16 -36.94
CA PRO A 890 -38.00 -52.31 -36.55
C PRO A 890 -37.48 -53.78 -36.67
N PRO A 891 -36.28 -54.16 -36.15
CA PRO A 891 -36.20 -54.63 -34.75
C PRO A 891 -34.87 -54.37 -34.00
N SER A 892 -34.89 -54.73 -32.71
CA SER A 892 -33.85 -54.88 -31.68
C SER A 892 -32.63 -55.73 -32.12
N GLU A 893 -31.47 -55.88 -31.47
CA GLU A 893 -30.94 -55.69 -30.10
C GLU A 893 -29.39 -55.91 -30.15
N GLU A 894 -28.69 -55.75 -29.01
CA GLU A 894 -27.34 -56.29 -28.65
C GLU A 894 -26.02 -55.49 -28.88
N THR A 895 -25.56 -54.93 -27.75
CA THR A 895 -24.26 -54.94 -27.04
C THR A 895 -23.03 -55.72 -27.58
N LYS A 896 -21.85 -55.07 -27.55
CA LYS A 896 -20.55 -55.48 -26.89
C LYS A 896 -19.38 -54.61 -27.40
N THR A 897 -18.74 -53.82 -26.53
CA THR A 897 -17.37 -53.97 -25.95
C THR A 897 -16.27 -54.40 -26.93
N ASP A 898 -15.15 -53.64 -26.91
CA ASP A 898 -13.85 -54.16 -27.30
C ASP A 898 -12.74 -53.77 -26.31
N ASN A 899 -11.77 -54.67 -26.21
CA ASN A 899 -11.00 -55.05 -25.03
C ASN A 899 -9.66 -54.31 -24.81
N GLN A 900 -9.18 -54.41 -23.57
CA GLN A 900 -7.79 -54.22 -23.12
C GLN A 900 -6.82 -55.26 -23.69
N GLY A 901 -5.53 -54.90 -23.77
CA GLY A 901 -4.40 -55.83 -23.83
C GLY A 901 -3.38 -55.52 -22.73
N ILE A 902 -3.12 -56.53 -21.89
CA ILE A 902 -2.19 -56.57 -20.74
C ILE A 902 -0.88 -57.27 -21.17
N LEU A 903 0.24 -56.98 -20.48
CA LEU A 903 1.21 -57.91 -19.84
C LEU A 903 2.72 -57.70 -20.12
N LYS A 904 3.48 -57.84 -19.02
CA LYS A 904 4.95 -58.04 -18.82
C LYS A 904 5.78 -56.75 -18.82
N THR A 905 6.55 -56.41 -17.78
CA THR A 905 7.19 -57.19 -16.71
C THR A 905 7.48 -56.30 -15.51
#